data_AF-A0A3C0I560-F1
#
_entry.id   AF-A0A3C0I560-F1
#
_cell.length_a   1.000
_cell.length_b   1.000
_cell.length_c   1.000
_cell.angle_alpha   90.00
_cell.angle_beta   90.00
_cell.angle_gamma   90.00
#
_symmetry.space_group_name_H-M   'P 1'
#
loop_
_entity.id
_entity.type
_entity.pdbx_description
1 polymer ?
#
loop_
_entity_poly.entity_id
_entity_poly.type
_entity_poly.pdbx_seq_one_letter_code
_entity_poly.pdbx_strand_id
1 'polypeptide(L)'
;VLYKHPEHALEATPIIFQQARQTFSHLTEQWAEQKPYFLLNKLPNSEQIAILADEIRKHQNNWFPILSSEYRRSKSAVKNFLATSKFNNRQLARKLEALATLKRKTEQETQSSQYQRLFGPLFCGLETDWAPLEQLINWAQMLTEVLGTEEAQQILAQQSDPCRYILKTTALKYEQWLRVTKAATQLNIAVEPHLGVNEFVEKLLERRRLVAELAPGLQRQLPHLTDKKVISLQSAVQNLLKAWQIRNYYEKNQALKKLLGKNYQGIDTEAGALFGLADWITRLQTIGNLPASLLHWIISDISVRAPVFHELLTKNHAYLVQFSEYCRQLAAFGELDIQKWFKCGVKPCTLEQIATTASTCQASVNLLGTLSLFYNLKQDIDEIGLSVITEALIAGKIQAQQTALHYQYAFYQSLAREVFNQHPILAKFTRIHYETLRQQFTELDKQLQQAYRQRIAYQVAQRAIPQGNNTGKVSSFTEKSLIEHELNKKRRHIPIRQLVRRATKALQALKPCFMMSPLSVAQYLAPGQIEFDLLIMDEASQIRPEDALGAIARSQQIVIVGDPKQLPPTPFFERLVNEEEESTIVDGQESILDMCFSLYSRGRLRWHYRSQHENLIAFSNHHFYDDELIVFPAPRTQDQEYGLHLNYIEKASYLKGRNQKEAETVVTAIVAHLNSSPHLSLGIATFNLKQQELITELLDKQCQQDT
;
A
#
# COMPACT_ATOMS: atom_id res chain seq x y z
N VAL A 1 27.87 -20.30 36.55
CA VAL A 1 28.10 -18.90 36.14
C VAL A 1 28.32 -18.88 34.64
N LEU A 2 27.42 -18.26 33.86
CA LEU A 2 27.29 -18.46 32.41
C LEU A 2 28.23 -17.59 31.55
N TYR A 3 28.92 -16.60 32.13
CA TYR A 3 29.94 -15.84 31.41
C TYR A 3 31.18 -15.65 32.29
N LYS A 4 32.29 -16.28 31.91
CA LYS A 4 33.58 -16.16 32.59
C LYS A 4 34.43 -15.17 31.80
N HIS A 5 34.83 -14.07 32.43
CA HIS A 5 35.66 -13.05 31.78
C HIS A 5 36.90 -12.78 32.65
N PRO A 6 38.12 -13.00 32.14
CA PRO A 6 39.33 -12.90 32.94
C PRO A 6 39.55 -11.49 33.50
N GLU A 7 39.13 -10.47 32.78
CA GLU A 7 39.34 -9.09 33.22
C GLU A 7 38.42 -8.65 34.37
N HIS A 8 37.37 -9.43 34.69
CA HIS A 8 36.57 -9.18 35.88
C HIS A 8 37.36 -9.35 37.20
N ALA A 9 38.49 -10.07 37.16
CA ALA A 9 39.40 -10.25 38.30
C ALA A 9 40.40 -9.10 38.49
N LEU A 10 40.50 -8.13 37.58
CA LEU A 10 41.40 -6.99 37.79
C LEU A 10 40.88 -6.09 38.93
N GLU A 11 41.78 -5.58 39.77
CA GLU A 11 41.43 -4.67 40.88
C GLU A 11 40.76 -3.38 40.40
N ALA A 12 41.08 -2.93 39.19
CA ALA A 12 40.50 -1.71 38.61
C ALA A 12 39.05 -1.91 38.12
N THR A 13 38.60 -3.15 37.89
CA THR A 13 37.32 -3.42 37.23
C THR A 13 36.09 -2.96 38.03
N PRO A 14 35.98 -3.17 39.36
CA PRO A 14 34.85 -2.67 40.15
C PRO A 14 34.74 -1.13 40.15
N ILE A 15 35.88 -0.43 40.16
CA ILE A 15 35.94 1.03 40.15
C ILE A 15 35.44 1.55 38.80
N ILE A 16 35.94 0.98 37.71
CA ILE A 16 35.55 1.35 36.35
C ILE A 16 34.09 0.97 36.06
N PHE A 17 33.59 -0.13 36.63
CA PHE A 17 32.18 -0.52 36.56
C PHE A 17 31.26 0.52 37.18
N GLN A 18 31.57 1.00 38.40
CA GLN A 18 30.78 2.05 39.05
C GLN A 18 30.80 3.36 38.25
N GLN A 19 31.98 3.74 37.71
CA GLN A 19 32.11 4.92 36.84
C GLN A 19 31.29 4.77 35.56
N ALA A 20 31.35 3.63 34.88
CA ALA A 20 30.58 3.38 33.66
C ALA A 20 29.07 3.41 33.95
N ARG A 21 28.61 2.75 35.01
CA ARG A 21 27.19 2.73 35.41
C ARG A 21 26.66 4.12 35.69
N GLN A 22 27.42 4.96 36.41
CA GLN A 22 27.04 6.35 36.67
C GLN A 22 26.99 7.18 35.37
N THR A 23 28.00 7.05 34.51
CA THR A 23 28.05 7.76 33.22
C THR A 23 26.87 7.42 32.32
N PHE A 24 26.53 6.13 32.18
CA PHE A 24 25.41 5.70 31.35
C PHE A 24 24.04 6.00 31.99
N SER A 25 23.92 6.01 33.32
CA SER A 25 22.71 6.50 34.01
C SER A 25 22.46 7.97 33.69
N HIS A 26 23.50 8.81 33.80
CA HIS A 26 23.41 10.24 33.48
C HIS A 26 23.10 10.48 32.00
N LEU A 27 23.73 9.73 31.08
CA LEU A 27 23.40 9.81 29.65
C LEU A 27 21.95 9.42 29.38
N THR A 28 21.42 8.40 30.06
CA THR A 28 20.03 7.95 29.91
C THR A 28 19.03 9.04 30.32
N GLU A 29 19.30 9.75 31.42
CA GLU A 29 18.50 10.90 31.85
C GLU A 29 18.55 12.04 30.83
N GLN A 30 19.75 12.40 30.35
CA GLN A 30 19.91 13.44 29.33
C GLN A 30 19.20 13.10 28.00
N TRP A 31 19.18 11.82 27.60
CA TRP A 31 18.44 11.36 26.43
C TRP A 31 16.92 11.41 26.65
N ALA A 32 16.44 11.16 27.87
CA ALA A 32 15.03 11.29 28.23
C ALA A 32 14.53 12.73 28.08
N GLU A 33 15.35 13.73 28.41
CA GLU A 33 15.02 15.15 28.22
C GLU A 33 14.88 15.58 26.75
N GLN A 34 15.50 14.84 25.82
CA GLN A 34 15.41 15.15 24.38
C GLN A 34 14.20 14.49 23.69
N LYS A 35 13.59 13.45 24.28
CA LYS A 35 12.41 12.75 23.72
C LYS A 35 11.25 13.67 23.29
N PRO A 36 10.89 14.72 24.04
CA PRO A 36 9.79 15.61 23.64
C PRO A 36 10.08 16.44 22.39
N TYR A 37 11.36 16.60 22.03
CA TYR A 37 11.80 17.51 20.98
C TYR A 37 12.23 16.78 19.70
N PHE A 38 12.75 15.56 19.81
CA PHE A 38 13.32 14.80 18.71
C PHE A 38 12.86 13.34 18.67
N LEU A 39 12.71 12.81 17.46
CA LEU A 39 12.46 11.40 17.21
C LEU A 39 13.79 10.64 17.31
N LEU A 40 14.11 10.15 18.52
CA LEU A 40 15.43 9.58 18.83
C LEU A 40 15.84 8.40 17.93
N ASN A 41 14.87 7.62 17.46
CA ASN A 41 15.06 6.48 16.55
C ASN A 41 15.40 6.86 15.09
N LYS A 42 15.26 8.14 14.72
CA LYS A 42 15.53 8.66 13.36
C LYS A 42 16.73 9.61 13.33
N LEU A 43 17.52 9.67 14.40
CA LEU A 43 18.62 10.62 14.50
C LEU A 43 19.81 10.23 13.62
N PRO A 44 20.33 11.15 12.77
CA PRO A 44 21.57 10.96 12.03
C PRO A 44 22.79 10.93 12.96
N ASN A 45 23.99 10.64 12.45
CA ASN A 45 25.21 10.60 13.28
C ASN A 45 25.55 11.98 13.89
N SER A 46 26.39 12.00 14.93
CA SER A 46 26.71 13.24 15.65
C SER A 46 27.30 14.36 14.77
N GLU A 47 28.14 14.00 13.79
CA GLU A 47 28.72 14.95 12.82
C GLU A 47 27.68 15.59 11.91
N GLN A 48 26.74 14.82 11.37
CA GLN A 48 25.65 15.33 10.54
C GLN A 48 24.73 16.26 11.33
N ILE A 49 24.43 15.95 12.61
CA ILE A 49 23.64 16.85 13.45
C ILE A 49 24.38 18.17 13.68
N ALA A 50 25.70 18.14 13.89
CA ALA A 50 26.51 19.35 14.06
C ALA A 50 26.53 20.21 12.78
N ILE A 51 26.67 19.60 11.61
CA ILE A 51 26.60 20.30 10.30
C ILE A 51 25.23 20.97 10.13
N LEU A 52 24.14 20.26 10.44
CA LEU A 52 22.79 20.81 10.36
C LEU A 52 22.58 21.99 11.33
N ALA A 53 23.18 21.93 12.52
CA ALA A 53 23.12 22.99 13.51
C ALA A 53 23.85 24.26 13.04
N ASP A 54 25.07 24.10 12.49
CA ASP A 54 25.88 25.21 11.96
C ASP A 54 25.18 25.88 10.76
N GLU A 55 24.59 25.07 9.87
CA GLU A 55 23.89 25.58 8.69
C GLU A 55 22.62 26.37 9.03
N ILE A 56 21.89 25.93 10.06
CA ILE A 56 20.73 26.68 10.58
C ILE A 56 21.17 27.98 11.29
N ARG A 57 22.33 27.96 11.94
CA ARG A 57 22.92 29.12 12.62
C ARG A 57 23.42 30.19 11.65
N LYS A 58 24.09 29.81 10.54
CA LYS A 58 24.56 30.74 9.50
C LYS A 58 23.44 31.61 8.93
N HIS A 59 22.24 31.05 8.81
CA HIS A 59 21.08 31.74 8.25
C HIS A 59 20.17 32.40 9.31
N GLN A 60 20.65 32.57 10.56
CA GLN A 60 19.88 33.15 11.66
C GLN A 60 19.56 34.65 11.47
N ASN A 61 20.43 35.40 10.77
CA ASN A 61 20.32 36.85 10.58
C ASN A 61 19.99 37.28 9.13
N ASN A 62 19.79 36.34 8.20
CA ASN A 62 19.47 36.67 6.81
C ASN A 62 18.01 37.11 6.66
N TRP A 63 17.76 38.18 5.90
CA TRP A 63 16.41 38.70 5.63
C TRP A 63 15.56 37.73 4.77
N PHE A 64 16.18 36.81 4.01
CA PHE A 64 15.46 35.78 3.23
C PHE A 64 16.19 34.41 3.23
N PRO A 65 16.14 33.62 4.32
CA PRO A 65 16.80 32.31 4.41
C PRO A 65 16.30 31.29 3.37
N ILE A 66 15.04 31.43 2.94
CA ILE A 66 14.34 30.48 2.07
C ILE A 66 14.90 30.46 0.63
N LEU A 67 15.65 31.50 0.23
CA LEU A 67 16.29 31.57 -1.09
C LEU A 67 17.55 30.69 -1.19
N SER A 68 18.18 30.33 -0.07
CA SER A 68 19.31 29.39 -0.05
C SER A 68 18.84 27.95 -0.29
N SER A 69 19.43 27.27 -1.27
CA SER A 69 19.20 25.84 -1.53
C SER A 69 19.71 24.97 -0.37
N GLU A 70 20.81 25.38 0.26
CA GLU A 70 21.44 24.69 1.40
C GLU A 70 20.56 24.79 2.65
N TYR A 71 20.02 25.98 2.95
CA TYR A 71 19.08 26.17 4.08
C TYR A 71 17.83 25.30 3.93
N ARG A 72 17.24 25.23 2.71
CA ARG A 72 16.05 24.42 2.45
C ARG A 72 16.33 22.92 2.63
N ARG A 73 17.49 22.44 2.17
CA ARG A 73 17.92 21.04 2.37
C ARG A 73 18.13 20.73 3.85
N SER A 74 18.86 21.58 4.58
CA SER A 74 19.12 21.38 6.02
C SER A 74 17.85 21.44 6.86
N LYS A 75 16.92 22.36 6.56
CA LYS A 75 15.62 22.44 7.25
C LYS A 75 14.72 21.22 6.96
N SER A 76 14.75 20.70 5.73
CA SER A 76 14.05 19.48 5.37
C SER A 76 14.64 18.26 6.08
N ALA A 77 15.98 18.17 6.17
CA ALA A 77 16.67 17.09 6.88
C ALA A 77 16.32 17.08 8.38
N VAL A 78 16.31 18.26 9.02
CA VAL A 78 15.94 18.39 10.44
C VAL A 78 14.47 18.05 10.70
N LYS A 79 13.57 18.37 9.76
CA LYS A 79 12.14 18.01 9.87
C LYS A 79 11.92 16.50 10.01
N ASN A 80 12.79 15.67 9.44
CA ASN A 80 12.65 14.21 9.46
C ASN A 80 12.82 13.59 10.86
N PHE A 81 13.47 14.29 11.78
CA PHE A 81 13.72 13.81 13.14
C PHE A 81 13.27 14.80 14.23
N LEU A 82 12.49 15.82 13.89
CA LEU A 82 11.81 16.69 14.85
C LEU A 82 10.49 16.07 15.31
N ALA A 83 10.25 16.07 16.63
CA ALA A 83 8.97 15.68 17.21
C ALA A 83 8.00 16.87 17.37
N THR A 84 8.52 18.11 17.38
CA THR A 84 7.71 19.34 17.55
C THR A 84 8.14 20.45 16.58
N SER A 85 7.17 21.26 16.12
CA SER A 85 7.36 22.32 15.12
C SER A 85 7.54 23.72 15.70
N LYS A 86 7.67 23.85 17.03
CA LYS A 86 7.60 25.14 17.76
C LYS A 86 8.93 25.83 18.03
N PHE A 87 9.98 25.56 17.26
CA PHE A 87 11.28 26.22 17.46
C PHE A 87 11.50 27.38 16.49
N ASN A 88 11.96 28.53 17.00
CA ASN A 88 12.59 29.52 16.14
C ASN A 88 14.01 29.06 15.73
N ASN A 89 14.57 29.61 14.64
CA ASN A 89 15.87 29.15 14.11
C ASN A 89 17.01 29.18 15.15
N ARG A 90 16.99 30.15 16.07
CA ARG A 90 18.00 30.30 17.14
C ARG A 90 17.87 29.21 18.23
N GLN A 91 16.64 28.88 18.63
CA GLN A 91 16.34 27.80 19.58
C GLN A 91 16.65 26.44 18.95
N LEU A 92 16.31 26.26 17.67
CA LEU A 92 16.56 25.03 16.92
C LEU A 92 18.06 24.75 16.80
N ALA A 93 18.86 25.74 16.39
CA ALA A 93 20.32 25.60 16.31
C ALA A 93 20.93 25.20 17.66
N ARG A 94 20.57 25.89 18.76
CA ARG A 94 21.06 25.55 20.10
C ARG A 94 20.67 24.15 20.57
N LYS A 95 19.43 23.72 20.28
CA LYS A 95 18.96 22.37 20.62
C LYS A 95 19.66 21.30 19.79
N LEU A 96 19.94 21.56 18.51
CA LEU A 96 20.71 20.65 17.66
C LEU A 96 22.19 20.58 18.08
N GLU A 97 22.82 21.69 18.46
CA GLU A 97 24.18 21.70 19.03
C GLU A 97 24.25 20.85 20.31
N ALA A 98 23.29 21.01 21.23
CA ALA A 98 23.19 20.20 22.45
C ALA A 98 22.92 18.70 22.17
N LEU A 99 22.12 18.41 21.14
CA LEU A 99 21.84 17.04 20.71
C LEU A 99 23.07 16.38 20.07
N ALA A 100 23.82 17.12 19.26
CA ALA A 100 25.05 16.65 18.65
C ALA A 100 26.12 16.33 19.70
N THR A 101 26.28 17.18 20.72
CA THR A 101 27.24 16.95 21.81
C THR A 101 26.84 15.75 22.66
N LEU A 102 25.56 15.60 23.00
CA LEU A 102 25.05 14.43 23.74
C LEU A 102 25.26 13.13 22.95
N LYS A 103 24.94 13.14 21.65
CA LYS A 103 25.12 11.97 20.78
C LYS A 103 26.59 11.59 20.62
N ARG A 104 27.46 12.57 20.40
CA ARG A 104 28.91 12.36 20.31
C ARG A 104 29.47 11.77 21.60
N LYS A 105 29.07 12.29 22.76
CA LYS A 105 29.50 11.77 24.06
C LYS A 105 29.03 10.32 24.26
N THR A 106 27.80 10.01 23.89
CA THR A 106 27.25 8.64 23.99
C THR A 106 28.00 7.65 23.08
N GLU A 107 28.28 8.06 21.84
CA GLU A 107 29.05 7.27 20.86
C GLU A 107 30.48 7.01 21.37
N GLN A 108 31.14 8.02 21.93
CA GLN A 108 32.49 7.90 22.50
C GLN A 108 32.54 6.94 23.70
N GLU A 109 31.60 7.07 24.65
CA GLU A 109 31.54 6.19 25.82
C GLU A 109 31.18 4.75 25.43
N THR A 110 30.29 4.56 24.45
CA THR A 110 29.90 3.22 23.97
C THR A 110 31.03 2.52 23.19
N GLN A 111 31.88 3.30 22.51
CA GLN A 111 33.05 2.81 21.78
C GLN A 111 34.33 2.79 22.64
N SER A 112 34.22 3.06 23.94
CA SER A 112 35.36 3.00 24.85
C SER A 112 36.00 1.62 24.81
N SER A 113 37.23 1.56 24.30
CA SER A 113 38.03 0.33 24.25
C SER A 113 38.25 -0.25 25.65
N GLN A 114 38.27 0.60 26.68
CA GLN A 114 38.38 0.20 28.08
C GLN A 114 37.15 -0.56 28.58
N TYR A 115 35.93 -0.11 28.25
CA TYR A 115 34.70 -0.79 28.69
C TYR A 115 34.47 -2.09 27.92
N GLN A 116 34.70 -2.08 26.60
CA GLN A 116 34.58 -3.28 25.77
C GLN A 116 35.55 -4.37 26.20
N ARG A 117 36.78 -3.96 26.54
CA ARG A 117 37.81 -4.84 27.06
C ARG A 117 37.38 -5.44 28.41
N LEU A 118 37.03 -4.60 29.40
CA LEU A 118 36.77 -5.06 30.77
C LEU A 118 35.47 -5.86 30.94
N PHE A 119 34.38 -5.44 30.29
CA PHE A 119 33.04 -6.02 30.46
C PHE A 119 32.65 -7.02 29.35
N GLY A 120 33.42 -7.03 28.26
CA GLY A 120 33.21 -7.93 27.13
C GLY A 120 31.85 -7.71 26.41
N PRO A 121 31.24 -8.76 25.85
CA PRO A 121 30.04 -8.71 25.02
C PRO A 121 28.77 -8.39 25.80
N LEU A 122 28.83 -8.37 27.14
CA LEU A 122 27.69 -7.97 27.97
C LEU A 122 27.51 -6.45 27.99
N PHE A 123 28.50 -5.68 27.54
CA PHE A 123 28.42 -4.24 27.42
C PHE A 123 27.85 -3.82 26.06
N CYS A 124 26.66 -3.23 26.09
CA CYS A 124 25.89 -2.78 24.93
C CYS A 124 25.54 -1.28 25.03
N GLY A 125 26.44 -0.46 25.58
CA GLY A 125 26.20 0.97 25.78
C GLY A 125 24.97 1.25 26.64
N LEU A 126 24.02 2.05 26.14
CA LEU A 126 22.77 2.38 26.84
C LEU A 126 21.85 1.18 27.10
N GLU A 127 22.02 0.07 26.37
CA GLU A 127 21.20 -1.14 26.50
C GLU A 127 21.82 -2.19 27.44
N THR A 128 22.93 -1.85 28.10
CA THR A 128 23.63 -2.74 29.03
C THR A 128 22.75 -3.08 30.24
N ASP A 129 22.54 -4.38 30.51
CA ASP A 129 21.95 -4.84 31.77
C ASP A 129 23.03 -4.90 32.87
N TRP A 130 23.02 -3.89 33.72
CA TRP A 130 24.05 -3.70 34.74
C TRP A 130 24.00 -4.72 35.89
N ALA A 131 22.84 -5.32 36.18
CA ALA A 131 22.67 -6.18 37.35
C ALA A 131 23.36 -7.56 37.20
N PRO A 132 23.22 -8.29 36.07
CA PRO A 132 24.00 -9.50 35.82
C PRO A 132 25.51 -9.24 35.77
N LEU A 133 25.92 -8.12 35.18
CA LEU A 133 27.33 -7.74 35.08
C LEU A 133 27.94 -7.47 36.46
N GLU A 134 27.22 -6.79 37.34
CA GLU A 134 27.61 -6.55 38.75
C GLU A 134 27.82 -7.86 39.51
N GLN A 135 26.92 -8.82 39.36
CA GLN A 135 27.03 -10.13 40.01
C GLN A 135 28.26 -10.91 39.53
N LEU A 136 28.56 -10.85 38.23
CA LEU A 136 29.73 -11.51 37.66
C LEU A 136 31.05 -10.89 38.13
N ILE A 137 31.11 -9.56 38.18
CA ILE A 137 32.28 -8.82 38.67
C ILE A 137 32.50 -9.12 40.15
N ASN A 138 31.46 -9.02 40.98
CA ASN A 138 31.56 -9.32 42.42
C ASN A 138 32.01 -10.75 42.68
N TRP A 139 31.54 -11.71 41.89
CA TRP A 139 31.98 -13.10 42.02
C TRP A 139 33.45 -13.30 41.61
N ALA A 140 33.91 -12.64 40.54
CA ALA A 140 35.32 -12.67 40.15
C ALA A 140 36.23 -12.02 41.20
N GLN A 141 35.78 -10.95 41.87
CA GLN A 141 36.50 -10.33 42.98
C GLN A 141 36.55 -11.22 44.23
N MET A 142 35.52 -12.02 44.49
CA MET A 142 35.62 -13.04 45.54
C MET A 142 36.65 -14.12 45.20
N LEU A 143 36.84 -14.46 43.93
CA LEU A 143 37.88 -15.41 43.52
C LEU A 143 39.29 -14.85 43.67
N THR A 144 39.48 -13.56 43.41
CA THR A 144 40.79 -12.89 43.58
C THR A 144 41.17 -12.79 45.06
N GLU A 145 40.21 -12.55 45.95
CA GLU A 145 40.45 -12.62 47.41
C GLU A 145 40.91 -14.00 47.87
N VAL A 146 40.49 -15.08 47.19
CA VAL A 146 40.83 -16.47 47.57
C VAL A 146 42.14 -16.94 46.96
N LEU A 147 42.37 -16.67 45.67
CA LEU A 147 43.47 -17.27 44.89
C LEU A 147 44.57 -16.27 44.51
N GLY A 148 44.35 -14.97 44.74
CA GLY A 148 45.16 -13.91 44.16
C GLY A 148 44.79 -13.64 42.71
N THR A 149 45.18 -12.46 42.23
CA THR A 149 44.73 -11.89 40.95
C THR A 149 45.14 -12.74 39.75
N GLU A 150 46.38 -13.20 39.68
CA GLU A 150 46.89 -13.98 38.53
C GLU A 150 46.20 -15.34 38.38
N GLU A 151 46.02 -16.07 39.48
CA GLU A 151 45.39 -17.39 39.46
C GLU A 151 43.89 -17.29 39.17
N ALA A 152 43.21 -16.27 39.71
CA ALA A 152 41.81 -16.00 39.40
C ALA A 152 41.61 -15.66 37.91
N GLN A 153 42.50 -14.87 37.30
CA GLN A 153 42.45 -14.57 35.86
C GLN A 153 42.63 -15.82 35.01
N GLN A 154 43.58 -16.69 35.35
CA GLN A 154 43.80 -17.94 34.62
C GLN A 154 42.58 -18.87 34.68
N ILE A 155 41.93 -18.97 35.84
CA ILE A 155 40.74 -19.81 36.01
C ILE A 155 39.53 -19.23 35.27
N LEU A 156 39.38 -17.91 35.26
CA LEU A 156 38.32 -17.25 34.49
C LEU A 156 38.56 -17.33 32.98
N ALA A 157 39.82 -17.45 32.54
CA ALA A 157 40.17 -17.71 31.14
C ALA A 157 39.98 -19.18 30.73
N GLN A 158 40.13 -20.13 31.66
CA GLN A 158 39.94 -21.57 31.42
C GLN A 158 38.47 -22.00 31.61
N GLN A 159 38.02 -23.02 30.85
CA GLN A 159 36.66 -23.54 31.02
C GLN A 159 36.45 -24.34 32.32
N SER A 160 37.50 -24.58 33.12
CA SER A 160 37.42 -25.32 34.38
C SER A 160 36.49 -24.68 35.43
N ASP A 161 35.76 -25.50 36.17
CA ASP A 161 34.94 -25.08 37.29
C ASP A 161 35.84 -24.61 38.46
N PRO A 162 35.77 -23.33 38.89
CA PRO A 162 36.60 -22.79 39.96
C PRO A 162 36.43 -23.53 41.29
N CYS A 163 35.20 -23.96 41.62
CA CYS A 163 34.94 -24.72 42.84
C CYS A 163 35.68 -26.05 42.81
N ARG A 164 35.68 -26.73 41.66
CA ARG A 164 36.41 -27.99 41.45
C ARG A 164 37.93 -27.79 41.55
N TYR A 165 38.45 -26.68 41.02
CA TYR A 165 39.87 -26.35 41.13
C TYR A 165 40.28 -26.10 42.58
N ILE A 166 39.53 -25.27 43.31
CA ILE A 166 39.76 -24.97 44.73
C ILE A 166 39.66 -26.26 45.58
N LEU A 167 38.69 -27.13 45.32
CA LEU A 167 38.54 -28.42 46.00
C LEU A 167 39.69 -29.40 45.70
N LYS A 168 40.18 -29.41 44.45
CA LYS A 168 41.31 -30.25 44.05
C LYS A 168 42.62 -29.79 44.70
N THR A 169 42.87 -28.48 44.78
CA THR A 169 44.07 -27.93 45.42
C THR A 169 44.03 -28.04 46.95
N THR A 170 42.85 -27.97 47.57
CA THR A 170 42.68 -28.29 49.00
C THR A 170 42.91 -29.77 49.29
N ALA A 171 42.37 -30.68 48.48
CA ALA A 171 42.57 -32.13 48.63
C ALA A 171 44.04 -32.55 48.52
N LEU A 172 44.78 -32.01 47.54
CA LEU A 172 46.21 -32.28 47.35
C LEU A 172 47.07 -31.82 48.55
N LYS A 173 46.66 -30.73 49.21
CA LYS A 173 47.32 -30.19 50.40
C LYS A 173 46.90 -30.91 51.69
N TYR A 174 45.69 -31.47 51.75
CA TYR A 174 45.23 -32.36 52.83
C TYR A 174 45.99 -33.70 52.81
N GLU A 175 46.29 -34.25 51.63
CA GLU A 175 47.20 -35.40 51.51
C GLU A 175 48.60 -35.11 52.08
N GLN A 176 49.11 -33.87 51.91
CA GLN A 176 50.38 -33.46 52.52
C GLN A 176 50.27 -33.42 54.05
N TRP A 177 49.14 -33.00 54.62
CA TRP A 177 48.86 -33.04 56.05
C TRP A 177 48.82 -34.48 56.61
N LEU A 178 48.17 -35.41 55.90
CA LEU A 178 48.13 -36.84 56.25
C LEU A 178 49.50 -37.52 56.21
N ARG A 179 50.36 -37.15 55.25
CA ARG A 179 51.75 -37.64 55.22
C ARG A 179 52.54 -37.17 56.44
N VAL A 180 52.23 -35.99 56.95
CA VAL A 180 52.90 -35.39 58.11
C VAL A 180 52.47 -36.03 59.43
N THR A 181 51.19 -36.33 59.64
CA THR A 181 50.71 -37.08 60.82
C THR A 181 51.26 -38.51 60.83
N LYS A 182 51.42 -39.12 59.65
CA LYS A 182 52.06 -40.43 59.48
C LYS A 182 53.58 -40.40 59.77
N ALA A 183 54.26 -39.31 59.43
CA ALA A 183 55.67 -39.11 59.78
C ALA A 183 55.87 -38.85 61.30
N ALA A 184 54.97 -38.11 61.94
CA ALA A 184 55.02 -37.87 63.39
C ALA A 184 54.80 -39.16 64.21
N THR A 185 53.88 -40.02 63.77
CA THR A 185 53.65 -41.34 64.38
C THR A 185 54.84 -42.29 64.19
N GLN A 186 55.54 -42.25 63.06
CA GLN A 186 56.78 -43.00 62.84
C GLN A 186 57.92 -42.59 63.79
N LEU A 187 57.91 -41.34 64.27
CA LEU A 187 58.85 -40.83 65.27
C LEU A 187 58.38 -41.08 66.71
N ASN A 188 57.32 -41.88 66.89
CA ASN A 188 56.70 -42.22 68.17
C ASN A 188 56.29 -40.99 69.00
N ILE A 189 55.95 -39.90 68.31
CA ILE A 189 55.42 -38.69 68.92
C ILE A 189 53.90 -38.89 68.99
N ALA A 190 53.36 -39.00 70.20
CA ALA A 190 51.92 -39.03 70.43
C ALA A 190 51.32 -37.71 69.96
N VAL A 191 50.53 -37.76 68.89
CA VAL A 191 49.74 -36.62 68.41
C VAL A 191 48.40 -36.71 69.11
N GLU A 192 48.28 -36.06 70.27
CA GLU A 192 47.00 -36.00 70.98
C GLU A 192 46.02 -35.13 70.20
N PRO A 193 44.79 -35.60 69.92
CA PRO A 193 43.83 -34.90 69.05
C PRO A 193 43.39 -33.52 69.58
N HIS A 194 43.60 -33.26 70.88
CA HIS A 194 43.06 -32.10 71.58
C HIS A 194 44.13 -31.09 72.00
N LEU A 195 45.41 -31.38 71.76
CA LEU A 195 46.48 -30.42 72.05
C LEU A 195 46.42 -29.29 71.02
N GLY A 196 46.34 -28.04 71.47
CA GLY A 196 46.38 -26.90 70.58
C GLY A 196 47.65 -26.96 69.72
N VAL A 197 47.53 -26.80 68.40
CA VAL A 197 48.67 -26.96 67.48
C VAL A 197 49.86 -26.07 67.87
N ASN A 198 49.58 -24.89 68.42
CA ASN A 198 50.62 -23.99 68.94
C ASN A 198 51.36 -24.59 70.14
N GLU A 199 50.64 -25.22 71.08
CA GLU A 199 51.22 -25.90 72.25
C GLU A 199 52.01 -27.16 71.84
N PHE A 200 51.52 -27.90 70.83
CA PHE A 200 52.24 -29.04 70.26
C PHE A 200 53.55 -28.59 69.60
N VAL A 201 53.51 -27.51 68.81
CA VAL A 201 54.69 -26.94 68.12
C VAL A 201 55.69 -26.38 69.13
N GLU A 202 55.25 -25.71 70.20
CA GLU A 202 56.14 -25.26 71.27
C GLU A 202 56.86 -26.43 71.94
N LYS A 203 56.14 -27.49 72.34
CA LYS A 203 56.75 -28.72 72.90
C LYS A 203 57.71 -29.40 71.92
N LEU A 204 57.44 -29.32 70.62
CA LEU A 204 58.30 -29.89 69.57
C LEU A 204 59.56 -29.04 69.33
N LEU A 205 59.45 -27.71 69.38
CA LEU A 205 60.59 -26.79 69.34
C LEU A 205 61.48 -26.96 70.58
N GLU A 206 60.87 -27.16 71.74
CA GLU A 206 61.55 -27.44 73.01
C GLU A 206 62.29 -28.77 72.98
N ARG A 207 61.66 -29.83 72.44
CA ARG A 207 62.31 -31.13 72.22
C ARG A 207 63.40 -31.07 71.15
N ARG A 208 63.23 -30.29 70.08
CA ARG A 208 64.29 -30.04 69.08
C ARG A 208 65.50 -29.39 69.74
N ARG A 209 65.28 -28.47 70.67
CA ARG A 209 66.35 -27.82 71.45
C ARG A 209 67.09 -28.84 72.33
N LEU A 210 66.36 -29.69 73.06
CA LEU A 210 66.91 -30.79 73.85
C LEU A 210 67.72 -31.80 73.01
N VAL A 211 67.21 -32.18 71.84
CA VAL A 211 67.92 -33.08 70.91
C VAL A 211 69.17 -32.41 70.34
N ALA A 212 69.12 -31.11 70.02
CA ALA A 212 70.27 -30.36 69.56
C ALA A 212 71.35 -30.19 70.65
N GLU A 213 70.98 -30.16 71.93
CA GLU A 213 71.89 -30.11 73.08
C GLU A 213 72.50 -31.49 73.42
N LEU A 214 71.73 -32.58 73.29
CA LEU A 214 72.18 -33.95 73.59
C LEU A 214 72.94 -34.63 72.44
N ALA A 215 72.63 -34.26 71.19
CA ALA A 215 73.22 -34.87 69.99
C ALA A 215 74.76 -34.81 69.95
N PRO A 216 75.44 -33.69 70.30
CA PRO A 216 76.90 -33.64 70.30
C PRO A 216 77.57 -34.58 71.31
N GLY A 217 76.91 -34.85 72.45
CA GLY A 217 77.39 -35.77 73.48
C GLY A 217 77.24 -37.24 73.07
N LEU A 218 76.08 -37.59 72.48
CA LEU A 218 75.81 -38.93 71.95
C LEU A 218 76.70 -39.27 70.75
N GLN A 219 76.97 -38.30 69.88
CA GLN A 219 77.81 -38.47 68.69
C GLN A 219 79.30 -38.64 69.03
N ARG A 220 79.75 -38.13 70.19
CA ARG A 220 81.11 -38.38 70.72
C ARG A 220 81.27 -39.76 71.36
N GLN A 221 80.24 -40.29 72.02
CA GLN A 221 80.31 -41.59 72.71
C GLN A 221 80.07 -42.80 71.78
N LEU A 222 79.43 -42.59 70.63
CA LEU A 222 79.09 -43.63 69.66
C LEU A 222 79.49 -43.20 68.23
N PRO A 223 80.78 -43.30 67.86
CA PRO A 223 81.30 -42.72 66.61
C PRO A 223 80.87 -43.44 65.31
N HIS A 224 80.18 -44.59 65.40
CA HIS A 224 79.70 -45.37 64.23
C HIS A 224 78.17 -45.30 64.02
N LEU A 225 77.48 -44.36 64.68
CA LEU A 225 76.02 -44.26 64.58
C LEU A 225 75.59 -43.60 63.26
N THR A 226 75.51 -44.38 62.18
CA THR A 226 74.94 -43.99 60.87
C THR A 226 73.44 -44.28 60.81
N ASP A 227 72.69 -43.95 61.85
CA ASP A 227 71.26 -44.22 61.87
C ASP A 227 70.50 -43.10 61.13
N LYS A 228 69.92 -43.44 59.96
CA LYS A 228 69.02 -42.60 59.14
C LYS A 228 67.92 -41.93 59.97
N LYS A 229 67.61 -42.46 61.15
CA LYS A 229 66.60 -41.91 62.08
C LYS A 229 66.91 -40.49 62.56
N VAL A 230 68.17 -40.10 62.77
CA VAL A 230 68.50 -38.75 63.29
C VAL A 230 68.33 -37.65 62.22
N ILE A 231 68.68 -37.94 60.96
CA ILE A 231 68.47 -37.01 59.82
C ILE A 231 66.97 -36.93 59.47
N SER A 232 66.21 -38.01 59.68
CA SER A 232 64.76 -38.03 59.46
C SER A 232 64.00 -37.06 60.35
N LEU A 233 64.48 -36.78 61.57
CA LEU A 233 63.88 -35.83 62.51
C LEU A 233 63.89 -34.39 61.97
N GLN A 234 65.00 -33.91 61.38
CA GLN A 234 65.06 -32.55 60.83
C GLN A 234 64.10 -32.38 59.65
N SER A 235 64.05 -33.36 58.74
CA SER A 235 63.13 -33.36 57.60
C SER A 235 61.66 -33.46 58.02
N ALA A 236 61.36 -34.25 59.05
CA ALA A 236 60.02 -34.37 59.62
C ALA A 236 59.56 -33.05 60.25
N VAL A 237 60.45 -32.33 60.96
CA VAL A 237 60.16 -31.01 61.53
C VAL A 237 59.93 -29.96 60.44
N GLN A 238 60.71 -29.95 59.36
CA GLN A 238 60.46 -29.03 58.23
C GLN A 238 59.14 -29.31 57.51
N ASN A 239 58.79 -30.60 57.34
CA ASN A 239 57.50 -30.98 56.77
C ASN A 239 56.33 -30.59 57.69
N LEU A 240 56.50 -30.71 59.02
CA LEU A 240 55.55 -30.24 60.02
C LEU A 240 55.34 -28.71 59.95
N LEU A 241 56.40 -27.93 59.81
CA LEU A 241 56.31 -26.47 59.68
C LEU A 241 55.58 -26.03 58.39
N LYS A 242 55.88 -26.67 57.25
CA LYS A 242 55.15 -26.42 56.00
C LYS A 242 53.67 -26.77 56.14
N ALA A 243 53.36 -27.89 56.79
CA ALA A 243 52.00 -28.33 57.03
C ALA A 243 51.23 -27.38 57.98
N TRP A 244 51.91 -26.78 58.97
CA TRP A 244 51.35 -25.74 59.82
C TRP A 244 50.99 -24.46 59.05
N GLN A 245 51.89 -23.98 58.16
CA GLN A 245 51.61 -22.81 57.34
C GLN A 245 50.37 -23.01 56.45
N ILE A 246 50.24 -24.22 55.89
CA ILE A 246 49.06 -24.62 55.11
C ILE A 246 47.81 -24.60 56.00
N ARG A 247 47.86 -25.22 57.19
CA ARG A 247 46.71 -25.30 58.10
C ARG A 247 46.23 -23.91 58.58
N ASN A 248 47.15 -23.04 58.98
CA ASN A 248 46.83 -21.69 59.48
C ASN A 248 46.21 -20.80 58.38
N TYR A 249 46.67 -20.96 57.12
CA TYR A 249 46.06 -20.28 55.97
C TYR A 249 44.59 -20.70 55.79
N TYR A 250 44.28 -22.00 55.80
CA TYR A 250 42.92 -22.49 55.60
C TYR A 250 41.99 -22.25 56.81
N GLU A 251 42.48 -22.35 58.04
CA GLU A 251 41.67 -22.08 59.23
C GLU A 251 41.24 -20.60 59.33
N LYS A 252 42.06 -19.66 58.86
CA LYS A 252 41.80 -18.20 59.00
C LYS A 252 41.27 -17.51 57.74
N ASN A 253 41.23 -18.18 56.58
CA ASN A 253 40.77 -17.58 55.34
C ASN A 253 39.23 -17.42 55.34
N GLN A 254 38.76 -16.20 55.63
CA GLN A 254 37.34 -15.86 55.65
C GLN A 254 36.66 -15.96 54.28
N ALA A 255 37.41 -15.79 53.19
CA ALA A 255 36.86 -15.84 51.83
C ALA A 255 36.48 -17.29 51.44
N LEU A 256 37.28 -18.29 51.83
CA LEU A 256 36.93 -19.71 51.66
C LEU A 256 35.69 -20.11 52.46
N LYS A 257 35.54 -19.57 53.68
CA LYS A 257 34.34 -19.78 54.50
C LYS A 257 33.08 -19.17 53.87
N LYS A 258 33.19 -18.01 53.22
CA LYS A 258 32.08 -17.43 52.44
C LYS A 258 31.74 -18.28 51.21
N LEU A 259 32.73 -18.80 50.51
CA LEU A 259 32.54 -19.54 49.25
C LEU A 259 31.97 -20.95 49.46
N LEU A 260 32.46 -21.70 50.46
CA LEU A 260 32.05 -23.07 50.75
C LEU A 260 30.91 -23.16 51.80
N GLY A 261 30.54 -22.03 52.41
CA GLY A 261 29.38 -21.90 53.28
C GLY A 261 29.45 -22.77 54.53
N LYS A 262 28.29 -23.31 54.95
CA LYS A 262 28.15 -24.10 56.20
C LYS A 262 28.96 -25.40 56.21
N ASN A 263 29.38 -25.88 55.05
CA ASN A 263 30.13 -27.13 54.92
C ASN A 263 31.65 -26.93 55.06
N TYR A 264 32.12 -25.69 55.27
CA TYR A 264 33.52 -25.39 55.49
C TYR A 264 33.91 -25.55 56.97
N GLN A 265 34.79 -26.50 57.26
CA GLN A 265 35.35 -26.77 58.59
C GLN A 265 36.87 -26.62 58.61
N GLY A 266 37.43 -25.64 57.88
CA GLY A 266 38.87 -25.45 57.79
C GLY A 266 39.55 -26.66 57.15
N ILE A 267 40.58 -27.22 57.80
CA ILE A 267 41.31 -28.39 57.28
C ILE A 267 40.53 -29.71 57.40
N ASP A 268 39.49 -29.75 58.24
CA ASP A 268 38.62 -30.93 58.44
C ASP A 268 37.43 -30.96 57.47
N THR A 269 37.41 -30.03 56.51
CA THR A 269 36.43 -30.03 55.42
C THR A 269 36.58 -31.32 54.61
N GLU A 270 35.53 -32.17 54.57
CA GLU A 270 35.50 -33.39 53.74
C GLU A 270 35.48 -33.04 52.24
N ALA A 271 36.68 -32.81 51.68
CA ALA A 271 36.85 -32.46 50.28
C ALA A 271 36.26 -33.52 49.33
N GLY A 272 36.27 -34.80 49.72
CA GLY A 272 35.69 -35.89 48.94
C GLY A 272 34.17 -35.79 48.80
N ALA A 273 33.45 -35.46 49.88
CA ALA A 273 32.00 -35.30 49.87
C ALA A 273 31.58 -34.05 49.06
N LEU A 274 32.30 -32.94 49.22
CA LEU A 274 32.08 -31.73 48.44
C LEU A 274 32.40 -31.92 46.96
N PHE A 275 33.45 -32.69 46.64
CA PHE A 275 33.79 -33.04 45.26
C PHE A 275 32.73 -33.96 44.65
N GLY A 276 32.22 -34.93 45.42
CA GLY A 276 31.12 -35.80 45.00
C GLY A 276 29.83 -35.02 44.70
N LEU A 277 29.49 -34.05 45.56
CA LEU A 277 28.38 -33.12 45.32
C LEU A 277 28.61 -32.25 44.09
N ALA A 278 29.80 -31.69 43.92
CA ALA A 278 30.14 -30.88 42.74
C ALA A 278 30.08 -31.70 41.44
N ASP A 279 30.60 -32.94 41.43
CA ASP A 279 30.55 -33.84 40.28
C ASP A 279 29.10 -34.28 39.98
N TRP A 280 28.29 -34.56 41.01
CA TRP A 280 26.88 -34.88 40.86
C TRP A 280 26.09 -33.72 40.25
N ILE A 281 26.28 -32.49 40.73
CA ILE A 281 25.67 -31.28 40.15
C ILE A 281 26.12 -31.09 38.70
N THR A 282 27.42 -31.30 38.42
CA THR A 282 27.98 -31.18 37.07
C THR A 282 27.40 -32.24 36.13
N ARG A 283 27.20 -33.48 36.59
CA ARG A 283 26.56 -34.56 35.80
C ARG A 283 25.10 -34.27 35.52
N LEU A 284 24.37 -33.73 36.49
CA LEU A 284 22.98 -33.33 36.28
C LEU A 284 22.85 -32.19 35.26
N GLN A 285 23.85 -31.29 35.19
CA GLN A 285 23.91 -30.24 34.17
C GLN A 285 24.34 -30.76 32.79
N THR A 286 25.30 -31.69 32.73
CA THR A 286 25.89 -32.16 31.46
C THR A 286 25.15 -33.35 30.83
N ILE A 287 24.65 -34.29 31.62
CA ILE A 287 23.93 -35.49 31.14
C ILE A 287 22.42 -35.27 31.15
N GLY A 288 21.88 -34.64 32.20
CA GLY A 288 20.45 -34.41 32.35
C GLY A 288 19.93 -33.18 31.60
N ASN A 289 20.82 -32.29 31.15
CA ASN A 289 20.51 -31.01 30.52
C ASN A 289 19.44 -30.20 31.30
N LEU A 290 19.42 -30.36 32.64
CA LEU A 290 18.39 -29.79 33.49
C LEU A 290 18.63 -28.29 33.66
N PRO A 291 17.58 -27.45 33.57
CA PRO A 291 17.70 -26.02 33.80
C PRO A 291 18.31 -25.73 35.18
N ALA A 292 19.26 -24.79 35.24
CA ALA A 292 19.95 -24.43 36.47
C ALA A 292 19.00 -24.01 37.61
N SER A 293 17.86 -23.40 37.27
CA SER A 293 16.79 -23.02 38.20
C SER A 293 16.10 -24.23 38.84
N LEU A 294 15.81 -25.27 38.05
CA LEU A 294 15.21 -26.51 38.53
C LEU A 294 16.20 -27.28 39.41
N LEU A 295 17.47 -27.34 39.01
CA LEU A 295 18.53 -27.94 39.83
C LEU A 295 18.69 -27.21 41.16
N HIS A 296 18.72 -25.88 41.13
CA HIS A 296 18.76 -25.07 42.33
C HIS A 296 17.56 -25.36 43.24
N TRP A 297 16.35 -25.49 42.67
CA TRP A 297 15.15 -25.85 43.41
C TRP A 297 15.24 -27.24 44.04
N ILE A 298 15.67 -28.27 43.32
CA ILE A 298 15.79 -29.63 43.87
C ILE A 298 16.84 -29.68 44.99
N ILE A 299 18.01 -29.05 44.79
CA ILE A 299 19.14 -29.12 45.71
C ILE A 299 18.89 -28.33 47.00
N SER A 300 18.13 -27.24 46.94
CA SER A 300 17.89 -26.39 48.11
C SER A 300 17.03 -27.04 49.21
N ASP A 301 16.28 -28.10 48.90
CA ASP A 301 15.59 -28.94 49.90
C ASP A 301 15.35 -30.36 49.35
N ILE A 302 16.44 -31.12 49.25
CA ILE A 302 16.44 -32.42 48.57
C ILE A 302 15.53 -33.45 49.25
N SER A 303 15.39 -33.38 50.58
CA SER A 303 14.56 -34.26 51.40
C SER A 303 13.07 -34.16 51.07
N VAL A 304 12.59 -32.95 50.75
CA VAL A 304 11.17 -32.71 50.47
C VAL A 304 10.89 -32.74 48.97
N ARG A 305 11.81 -32.23 48.15
CA ARG A 305 11.55 -31.96 46.72
C ARG A 305 11.88 -33.15 45.82
N ALA A 306 12.83 -34.00 46.18
CA ALA A 306 13.15 -35.19 45.38
C ALA A 306 11.99 -36.21 45.30
N PRO A 307 11.25 -36.52 46.39
CA PRO A 307 10.07 -37.39 46.32
C PRO A 307 8.96 -36.82 45.43
N VAL A 308 8.67 -35.52 45.55
CA VAL A 308 7.66 -34.83 44.71
C VAL A 308 8.03 -34.89 43.24
N PHE A 309 9.30 -34.65 42.92
CA PHE A 309 9.79 -34.72 41.54
C PHE A 309 9.71 -36.15 40.99
N HIS A 310 10.01 -37.15 41.82
CA HIS A 310 9.88 -38.56 41.44
C HIS A 310 8.43 -38.97 41.17
N GLU A 311 7.48 -38.51 42.00
CA GLU A 311 6.05 -38.76 41.79
C GLU A 311 5.56 -38.12 40.48
N LEU A 312 5.94 -36.87 40.20
CA LEU A 312 5.61 -36.18 38.96
C LEU A 312 6.19 -36.89 37.73
N LEU A 313 7.45 -37.35 37.79
CA LEU A 313 8.05 -38.14 36.72
C LEU A 313 7.28 -39.44 36.45
N THR A 314 6.86 -40.11 37.51
CA THR A 314 6.12 -41.37 37.41
C THR A 314 4.75 -41.16 36.76
N LYS A 315 4.01 -40.12 37.19
CA LYS A 315 2.73 -39.74 36.58
C LYS A 315 2.87 -39.31 35.13
N ASN A 316 3.89 -38.50 34.81
CA ASN A 316 4.17 -38.08 33.44
C ASN A 316 4.53 -39.27 32.54
N HIS A 317 5.32 -40.22 33.03
CA HIS A 317 5.66 -41.41 32.26
C HIS A 317 4.41 -42.25 31.94
N ALA A 318 3.54 -42.48 32.94
CA ALA A 318 2.28 -43.20 32.74
C ALA A 318 1.38 -42.50 31.70
N TYR A 319 1.29 -41.16 31.77
CA TYR A 319 0.56 -40.36 30.79
C TYR A 319 1.16 -40.47 29.38
N LEU A 320 2.48 -40.36 29.24
CA LEU A 320 3.15 -40.46 27.92
C LEU A 320 2.98 -41.84 27.28
N VAL A 321 2.97 -42.91 28.08
CA VAL A 321 2.68 -44.26 27.59
C VAL A 321 1.26 -44.34 27.04
N GLN A 322 0.25 -43.86 27.79
CA GLN A 322 -1.12 -43.81 27.31
C GLN A 322 -1.28 -42.93 26.06
N PHE A 323 -0.66 -41.76 26.05
CA PHE A 323 -0.68 -40.84 24.91
C PHE A 323 -0.09 -41.50 23.65
N SER A 324 1.02 -42.22 23.79
CA SER A 324 1.63 -42.95 22.66
C SER A 324 0.72 -44.05 22.09
N GLU A 325 -0.06 -44.71 22.94
CA GLU A 325 -1.03 -45.72 22.50
C GLU A 325 -2.20 -45.08 21.75
N TYR A 326 -2.73 -43.96 22.25
CA TYR A 326 -3.75 -43.18 21.54
C TYR A 326 -3.27 -42.66 20.18
N CYS A 327 -2.03 -42.14 20.10
CA CYS A 327 -1.43 -41.74 18.82
C CYS A 327 -1.33 -42.91 17.84
N ARG A 328 -1.01 -44.12 18.32
CA ARG A 328 -0.95 -45.33 17.48
C ARG A 328 -2.34 -45.72 16.96
N GLN A 329 -3.37 -45.63 17.80
CA GLN A 329 -4.76 -45.88 17.38
C GLN A 329 -5.24 -44.84 16.36
N LEU A 330 -4.91 -43.56 16.55
CA LEU A 330 -5.22 -42.49 15.60
C LEU A 330 -4.52 -42.68 14.26
N ALA A 331 -3.30 -43.20 14.24
CA ALA A 331 -2.56 -43.50 13.01
C ALA A 331 -3.25 -44.53 12.10
N ALA A 332 -4.20 -45.33 12.63
CA ALA A 332 -5.02 -46.23 11.82
C ALA A 332 -6.04 -45.48 10.93
N PHE A 333 -6.36 -44.23 11.26
CA PHE A 333 -7.31 -43.41 10.52
C PHE A 333 -6.64 -42.40 9.55
N GLY A 334 -5.31 -42.25 9.60
CA GLY A 334 -4.54 -41.38 8.71
C GLY A 334 -3.13 -41.03 9.24
N GLU A 335 -2.33 -40.33 8.44
CA GLU A 335 -0.99 -39.87 8.86
C GLU A 335 -1.09 -38.75 9.91
N LEU A 336 -0.63 -39.05 11.13
CA LEU A 336 -0.54 -38.09 12.22
C LEU A 336 0.90 -37.57 12.38
N ASP A 337 1.16 -36.37 11.87
CA ASP A 337 2.43 -35.66 12.12
C ASP A 337 2.34 -34.91 13.45
N ILE A 338 2.95 -35.47 14.50
CA ILE A 338 2.95 -34.93 15.87
C ILE A 338 3.59 -33.53 15.93
N GLN A 339 4.60 -33.26 15.10
CA GLN A 339 5.28 -31.97 15.06
C GLN A 339 4.35 -30.89 14.50
N LYS A 340 3.65 -31.20 13.39
CA LYS A 340 2.62 -30.30 12.85
C LYS A 340 1.42 -30.15 13.77
N TRP A 341 0.98 -31.24 14.41
CA TRP A 341 -0.19 -31.24 15.31
C TRP A 341 -0.01 -30.25 16.47
N PHE A 342 1.14 -30.30 17.14
CA PHE A 342 1.46 -29.39 18.24
C PHE A 342 2.08 -28.06 17.80
N LYS A 343 2.18 -27.80 16.49
CA LYS A 343 2.78 -26.60 15.89
C LYS A 343 4.24 -26.38 16.29
N CYS A 344 4.95 -27.47 16.53
CA CYS A 344 6.37 -27.47 16.84
C CYS A 344 7.07 -27.78 15.53
N GLY A 345 7.75 -26.82 14.91
CA GLY A 345 8.49 -27.06 13.68
C GLY A 345 9.68 -28.00 13.90
N VAL A 346 10.90 -27.51 13.68
CA VAL A 346 12.14 -28.29 13.93
C VAL A 346 12.50 -28.34 15.42
N LYS A 347 11.80 -27.59 16.28
CA LYS A 347 12.08 -27.48 17.72
C LYS A 347 11.20 -28.45 18.52
N PRO A 348 11.68 -28.99 19.66
CA PRO A 348 10.86 -29.79 20.56
C PRO A 348 9.68 -28.97 21.12
N CYS A 349 8.52 -29.62 21.24
CA CYS A 349 7.30 -29.00 21.76
C CYS A 349 7.42 -28.59 23.22
N THR A 350 6.90 -27.42 23.57
CA THR A 350 6.76 -27.04 24.98
C THR A 350 5.50 -27.65 25.59
N LEU A 351 5.51 -27.87 26.91
CA LEU A 351 4.33 -28.34 27.64
C LEU A 351 3.15 -27.37 27.50
N GLU A 352 3.42 -26.07 27.43
CA GLU A 352 2.41 -25.05 27.20
C GLU A 352 1.77 -25.22 25.81
N GLN A 353 2.55 -25.43 24.75
CA GLN A 353 2.01 -25.71 23.41
C GLN A 353 1.14 -26.96 23.38
N ILE A 354 1.57 -28.04 24.04
CA ILE A 354 0.81 -29.29 24.14
C ILE A 354 -0.50 -29.05 24.89
N ALA A 355 -0.44 -28.40 26.07
CA ALA A 355 -1.61 -28.11 26.89
C ALA A 355 -2.60 -27.18 26.16
N THR A 356 -2.10 -26.16 25.46
CA THR A 356 -2.92 -25.21 24.69
C THR A 356 -3.59 -25.93 23.52
N THR A 357 -2.86 -26.78 22.81
CA THR A 357 -3.40 -27.60 21.71
C THR A 357 -4.47 -28.56 22.23
N ALA A 358 -4.21 -29.28 23.32
CA ALA A 358 -5.17 -30.19 23.94
C ALA A 358 -6.44 -29.46 24.41
N SER A 359 -6.30 -28.28 25.03
CA SER A 359 -7.43 -27.45 25.46
C SER A 359 -8.24 -26.94 24.26
N THR A 360 -7.56 -26.54 23.18
CA THR A 360 -8.20 -26.11 21.93
C THR A 360 -8.95 -27.27 21.28
N CYS A 361 -8.34 -28.46 21.22
CA CYS A 361 -8.98 -29.66 20.71
C CYS A 361 -10.23 -30.01 21.54
N GLN A 362 -10.12 -30.01 22.86
CA GLN A 362 -11.24 -30.28 23.77
C GLN A 362 -12.38 -29.29 23.58
N ALA A 363 -12.07 -27.99 23.43
CA ALA A 363 -13.07 -26.96 23.17
C ALA A 363 -13.69 -27.05 21.76
N SER A 364 -12.96 -27.63 20.80
CA SER A 364 -13.34 -27.70 19.39
C SER A 364 -13.92 -29.06 18.96
N VAL A 365 -14.01 -30.06 19.85
CA VAL A 365 -14.56 -31.40 19.50
C VAL A 365 -15.94 -31.30 18.84
N ASN A 366 -16.77 -30.37 19.32
CA ASN A 366 -18.13 -30.15 18.81
C ASN A 366 -18.14 -29.63 17.36
N LEU A 367 -17.02 -29.13 16.83
CA LEU A 367 -16.88 -28.64 15.46
C LEU A 367 -16.53 -29.74 14.45
N LEU A 368 -16.29 -30.98 14.88
CA LEU A 368 -16.00 -32.10 13.97
C LEU A 368 -17.14 -32.36 12.98
N GLY A 369 -18.40 -32.20 13.42
CA GLY A 369 -19.56 -32.26 12.54
C GLY A 369 -19.55 -31.16 11.48
N THR A 370 -19.19 -29.93 11.88
CA THR A 370 -19.04 -28.78 10.96
C THR A 370 -17.90 -29.00 9.96
N LEU A 371 -16.80 -29.61 10.38
CA LEU A 371 -15.67 -29.92 9.50
C LEU A 371 -16.04 -30.95 8.43
N SER A 372 -16.81 -31.99 8.80
CA SER A 372 -17.36 -32.95 7.84
C SER A 372 -18.26 -32.27 6.80
N LEU A 373 -19.17 -31.42 7.27
CA LEU A 373 -20.02 -30.57 6.42
C LEU A 373 -19.20 -29.69 5.47
N PHE A 374 -18.13 -29.07 5.97
CA PHE A 374 -17.23 -28.26 5.15
C PHE A 374 -16.55 -29.07 4.04
N TYR A 375 -16.04 -30.27 4.32
CA TYR A 375 -15.39 -31.09 3.31
C TYR A 375 -16.37 -31.60 2.25
N ASN A 376 -17.59 -31.96 2.64
CA ASN A 376 -18.65 -32.32 1.67
C ASN A 376 -19.00 -31.13 0.78
N LEU A 377 -19.25 -29.94 1.37
CA LEU A 377 -19.52 -28.72 0.60
C LEU A 377 -18.36 -28.32 -0.31
N LYS A 378 -17.12 -28.47 0.16
CA LYS A 378 -15.92 -28.25 -0.66
C LYS A 378 -15.91 -29.19 -1.86
N GLN A 379 -16.19 -30.47 -1.65
CA GLN A 379 -16.24 -31.45 -2.73
C GLN A 379 -17.32 -31.09 -3.76
N ASP A 380 -18.54 -30.76 -3.32
CA ASP A 380 -19.63 -30.36 -4.21
C ASP A 380 -19.25 -29.13 -5.06
N ILE A 381 -18.60 -28.14 -4.45
CA ILE A 381 -18.16 -26.90 -5.15
C ILE A 381 -17.03 -27.19 -6.14
N ASP A 382 -16.09 -28.07 -5.77
CA ASP A 382 -14.98 -28.48 -6.63
C ASP A 382 -15.48 -29.28 -7.84
N GLU A 383 -16.50 -30.13 -7.67
CA GLU A 383 -17.15 -30.89 -8.76
C GLU A 383 -17.84 -29.97 -9.78
N ILE A 384 -18.35 -28.81 -9.34
CA ILE A 384 -18.92 -27.77 -10.22
C ILE A 384 -17.80 -26.95 -10.90
N GLY A 385 -16.52 -27.19 -10.58
CA GLY A 385 -15.37 -26.57 -11.21
C GLY A 385 -14.92 -25.24 -10.57
N LEU A 386 -15.37 -24.96 -9.34
CA LEU A 386 -15.04 -23.70 -8.62
C LEU A 386 -13.87 -23.85 -7.64
N SER A 387 -13.05 -24.89 -7.78
CA SER A 387 -11.95 -25.21 -6.86
C SER A 387 -10.98 -24.07 -6.63
N VAL A 388 -10.70 -23.26 -7.64
CA VAL A 388 -9.81 -22.09 -7.53
C VAL A 388 -10.33 -21.05 -6.51
N ILE A 389 -11.66 -20.86 -6.46
CA ILE A 389 -12.28 -19.93 -5.50
C ILE A 389 -12.27 -20.55 -4.11
N THR A 390 -12.57 -21.84 -3.99
CA THR A 390 -12.54 -22.57 -2.71
C THR A 390 -11.14 -22.58 -2.10
N GLU A 391 -10.10 -22.83 -2.89
CA GLU A 391 -8.70 -22.77 -2.46
C GLU A 391 -8.30 -21.35 -2.02
N ALA A 392 -8.73 -20.33 -2.76
CA ALA A 392 -8.46 -18.94 -2.40
C ALA A 392 -9.15 -18.52 -1.09
N LEU A 393 -10.35 -19.04 -0.81
CA LEU A 393 -11.05 -18.87 0.47
C LEU A 393 -10.31 -19.54 1.62
N ILE A 394 -9.91 -20.81 1.44
CA ILE A 394 -9.19 -21.58 2.46
C ILE A 394 -7.83 -20.93 2.78
N ALA A 395 -7.14 -20.42 1.76
CA ALA A 395 -5.87 -19.71 1.92
C ALA A 395 -6.03 -18.29 2.49
N GLY A 396 -7.26 -17.81 2.74
CA GLY A 396 -7.53 -16.47 3.26
C GLY A 396 -7.23 -15.34 2.27
N LYS A 397 -7.10 -15.64 0.97
CA LYS A 397 -6.89 -14.64 -0.08
C LYS A 397 -8.17 -13.88 -0.42
N ILE A 398 -9.32 -14.52 -0.22
CA ILE A 398 -10.66 -13.94 -0.43
C ILE A 398 -11.42 -13.98 0.90
N GLN A 399 -12.08 -12.87 1.24
CA GLN A 399 -12.98 -12.82 2.39
C GLN A 399 -14.31 -13.51 2.06
N ALA A 400 -14.86 -14.29 2.99
CA ALA A 400 -16.08 -15.06 2.78
C ALA A 400 -17.26 -14.22 2.24
N GLN A 401 -17.43 -12.99 2.75
CA GLN A 401 -18.49 -12.07 2.33
C GLN A 401 -18.35 -11.60 0.87
N GLN A 402 -17.13 -11.64 0.32
CA GLN A 402 -16.82 -11.15 -1.03
C GLN A 402 -16.76 -12.27 -2.08
N THR A 403 -16.96 -13.53 -1.68
CA THR A 403 -16.85 -14.70 -2.57
C THR A 403 -17.76 -14.58 -3.80
N ALA A 404 -19.02 -14.17 -3.59
CA ALA A 404 -19.99 -14.03 -4.66
C ALA A 404 -19.54 -12.98 -5.70
N LEU A 405 -18.96 -11.86 -5.25
CA LEU A 405 -18.43 -10.81 -6.14
C LEU A 405 -17.21 -11.30 -6.92
N HIS A 406 -16.31 -12.05 -6.29
CA HIS A 406 -15.14 -12.61 -6.98
C HIS A 406 -15.53 -13.66 -8.02
N TYR A 407 -16.53 -14.50 -7.70
CA TYR A 407 -17.11 -15.43 -8.67
C TYR A 407 -17.73 -14.67 -9.86
N GLN A 408 -18.58 -13.68 -9.59
CA GLN A 408 -19.19 -12.87 -10.65
C GLN A 408 -18.13 -12.20 -11.53
N TYR A 409 -17.09 -11.64 -10.92
CA TYR A 409 -15.97 -11.05 -11.66
C TYR A 409 -15.28 -12.07 -12.57
N ALA A 410 -14.89 -13.23 -12.04
CA ALA A 410 -14.24 -14.27 -12.83
C ALA A 410 -15.13 -14.78 -13.97
N PHE A 411 -16.42 -14.97 -13.68
CA PHE A 411 -17.42 -15.39 -14.65
C PHE A 411 -17.58 -14.35 -15.77
N TYR A 412 -17.89 -13.10 -15.44
CA TYR A 412 -18.07 -12.04 -16.45
C TYR A 412 -16.79 -11.74 -17.21
N GLN A 413 -15.62 -11.82 -16.57
CA GLN A 413 -14.34 -11.64 -17.25
C GLN A 413 -14.05 -12.80 -18.22
N SER A 414 -14.43 -14.03 -17.88
CA SER A 414 -14.31 -15.17 -18.79
C SER A 414 -15.19 -15.00 -20.03
N LEU A 415 -16.44 -14.55 -19.85
CA LEU A 415 -17.35 -14.23 -20.95
C LEU A 415 -16.80 -13.09 -21.82
N ALA A 416 -16.33 -12.01 -21.21
CA ALA A 416 -15.74 -10.89 -21.93
C ALA A 416 -14.52 -11.31 -22.74
N ARG A 417 -13.67 -12.17 -22.17
CA ARG A 417 -12.48 -12.71 -22.84
C ARG A 417 -12.85 -13.58 -24.03
N GLU A 418 -13.87 -14.41 -23.90
CA GLU A 418 -14.39 -15.23 -25.00
C GLU A 418 -14.92 -14.34 -26.14
N VAL A 419 -15.72 -13.32 -25.81
CA VAL A 419 -16.19 -12.32 -26.78
C VAL A 419 -15.04 -11.59 -27.47
N PHE A 420 -13.98 -11.23 -26.74
CA PHE A 420 -12.78 -10.60 -27.32
C PHE A 420 -11.98 -11.54 -28.22
N ASN A 421 -11.95 -12.83 -27.91
CA ASN A 421 -11.32 -13.85 -28.77
C ASN A 421 -12.08 -14.04 -30.07
N GLN A 422 -13.42 -14.08 -30.01
CA GLN A 422 -14.30 -14.21 -31.18
C GLN A 422 -14.30 -12.94 -32.04
N HIS A 423 -14.15 -11.77 -31.41
CA HIS A 423 -14.12 -10.47 -32.08
C HIS A 423 -12.83 -9.69 -31.76
N PRO A 424 -11.71 -10.00 -32.46
CA PRO A 424 -10.41 -9.35 -32.22
C PRO A 424 -10.41 -7.82 -32.35
N ILE A 425 -11.40 -7.25 -33.04
CA ILE A 425 -11.56 -5.80 -33.17
C ILE A 425 -11.86 -5.13 -31.81
N LEU A 426 -12.56 -5.81 -30.92
CA LEU A 426 -12.88 -5.31 -29.58
C LEU A 426 -11.62 -5.27 -28.69
N ALA A 427 -10.70 -6.23 -28.86
CA ALA A 427 -9.42 -6.25 -28.15
C ALA A 427 -8.46 -5.13 -28.62
N LYS A 428 -8.58 -4.70 -29.88
CA LYS A 428 -7.78 -3.61 -30.47
C LYS A 428 -8.43 -2.23 -30.28
N PHE A 429 -9.66 -2.17 -29.78
CA PHE A 429 -10.36 -0.92 -29.57
C PHE A 429 -9.65 -0.08 -28.52
N THR A 430 -9.09 1.05 -28.94
CA THR A 430 -8.54 2.05 -28.03
C THR A 430 -9.28 3.35 -28.27
N ARG A 431 -9.96 3.86 -27.23
CA ARG A 431 -10.73 5.11 -27.29
C ARG A 431 -9.92 6.27 -27.89
N ILE A 432 -8.68 6.45 -27.43
CA ILE A 432 -7.78 7.52 -27.88
C ILE A 432 -7.53 7.45 -29.38
N HIS A 433 -7.29 6.25 -29.92
CA HIS A 433 -7.04 6.05 -31.34
C HIS A 433 -8.27 6.43 -32.19
N TYR A 434 -9.45 5.97 -31.79
CA TYR A 434 -10.70 6.29 -32.49
C TYR A 434 -11.07 7.77 -32.39
N GLU A 435 -10.88 8.41 -31.23
CA GLU A 435 -11.10 9.85 -31.08
C GLU A 435 -10.16 10.66 -31.98
N THR A 436 -8.89 10.26 -32.06
CA THR A 436 -7.91 10.90 -32.95
C THR A 436 -8.27 10.72 -34.42
N LEU A 437 -8.64 9.49 -34.84
CA LEU A 437 -9.09 9.22 -36.20
C LEU A 437 -10.32 10.05 -36.57
N ARG A 438 -11.31 10.16 -35.67
CA ARG A 438 -12.52 11.00 -35.89
C ARG A 438 -12.18 12.47 -36.05
N GLN A 439 -11.27 12.99 -35.23
CA GLN A 439 -10.80 14.37 -35.32
C GLN A 439 -10.07 14.62 -36.64
N GLN A 440 -9.15 13.72 -37.02
CA GLN A 440 -8.43 13.80 -38.29
C GLN A 440 -9.37 13.75 -39.49
N PHE A 441 -10.36 12.84 -39.47
CA PHE A 441 -11.37 12.76 -40.51
C PHE A 441 -12.16 14.07 -40.63
N THR A 442 -12.61 14.63 -39.50
CA THR A 442 -13.38 15.89 -39.47
C THR A 442 -12.56 17.06 -40.02
N GLU A 443 -11.28 17.13 -39.65
CA GLU A 443 -10.38 18.18 -40.09
C GLU A 443 -10.07 18.07 -41.60
N LEU A 444 -9.75 16.87 -42.07
CA LEU A 444 -9.51 16.61 -43.49
C LEU A 444 -10.76 16.87 -44.33
N ASP A 445 -11.96 16.51 -43.85
CA ASP A 445 -13.22 16.80 -44.54
C ASP A 445 -13.44 18.31 -44.66
N LYS A 446 -13.20 19.09 -43.60
CA LYS A 446 -13.29 20.56 -43.65
C LYS A 446 -12.29 21.16 -44.64
N GLN A 447 -11.04 20.69 -44.63
CA GLN A 447 -10.02 21.13 -45.57
C GLN A 447 -10.41 20.78 -47.02
N LEU A 448 -10.94 19.59 -47.24
CA LEU A 448 -11.42 19.13 -48.54
C LEU A 448 -12.59 20.01 -49.03
N GLN A 449 -13.58 20.29 -48.18
CA GLN A 449 -14.70 21.18 -48.49
C GLN A 449 -14.19 22.59 -48.86
N GLN A 450 -13.22 23.12 -48.12
CA GLN A 450 -12.63 24.43 -48.43
C GLN A 450 -11.89 24.43 -49.77
N ALA A 451 -11.10 23.39 -50.05
CA ALA A 451 -10.40 23.21 -51.31
C ALA A 451 -11.39 23.10 -52.50
N TYR A 452 -12.49 22.35 -52.33
CA TYR A 452 -13.54 22.26 -53.35
C TYR A 452 -14.20 23.62 -53.60
N ARG A 453 -14.50 24.41 -52.56
CA ARG A 453 -15.05 25.76 -52.72
C ARG A 453 -14.10 26.65 -53.52
N GLN A 454 -12.80 26.62 -53.22
CA GLN A 454 -11.79 27.39 -53.96
C GLN A 454 -11.69 26.93 -55.42
N ARG A 455 -11.68 25.61 -55.66
CA ARG A 455 -11.67 25.04 -57.00
C ARG A 455 -12.90 25.47 -57.81
N ILE A 456 -14.10 25.39 -57.24
CA ILE A 456 -15.33 25.83 -57.89
C ILE A 456 -15.26 27.32 -58.19
N ALA A 457 -14.83 28.15 -57.23
CA ALA A 457 -14.69 29.59 -57.43
C ALA A 457 -13.70 29.92 -58.57
N TYR A 458 -12.56 29.22 -58.63
CA TYR A 458 -11.59 29.34 -59.72
C TYR A 458 -12.20 28.96 -61.07
N GLN A 459 -12.93 27.83 -61.15
CA GLN A 459 -13.59 27.40 -62.38
C GLN A 459 -14.67 28.38 -62.84
N VAL A 460 -15.45 28.96 -61.91
CA VAL A 460 -16.45 29.98 -62.23
C VAL A 460 -15.79 31.28 -62.70
N ALA A 461 -14.68 31.69 -62.08
CA ALA A 461 -13.95 32.90 -62.46
C ALA A 461 -13.34 32.83 -63.88
N GLN A 462 -13.10 31.62 -64.40
CA GLN A 462 -12.63 31.41 -65.77
C GLN A 462 -13.73 31.52 -66.83
N ARG A 463 -15.02 31.53 -66.45
CA ARG A 463 -16.11 31.60 -67.43
C ARG A 463 -16.09 32.96 -68.13
N ALA A 464 -16.19 32.94 -69.46
CA ALA A 464 -16.31 34.16 -70.24
C ALA A 464 -17.67 34.82 -69.97
N ILE A 465 -17.66 36.03 -69.40
CA ILE A 465 -18.87 36.79 -69.13
C ILE A 465 -19.12 37.71 -70.33
N PRO A 466 -20.23 37.55 -71.07
CA PRO A 466 -20.54 38.41 -72.20
C PRO A 466 -20.72 39.86 -71.73
N GLN A 467 -20.02 40.78 -72.37
CA GLN A 467 -20.09 42.21 -72.04
C GLN A 467 -21.47 42.81 -72.35
N GLY A 468 -22.11 42.32 -73.42
CA GLY A 468 -23.38 42.85 -73.92
C GLY A 468 -23.23 44.22 -74.59
N ASN A 469 -24.36 44.89 -74.81
CA ASN A 469 -24.38 46.24 -75.33
C ASN A 469 -24.29 47.25 -74.18
N ASN A 470 -23.40 48.24 -74.30
CA ASN A 470 -23.25 49.38 -73.40
C ASN A 470 -23.41 50.73 -74.10
N THR A 471 -23.80 50.74 -75.37
CA THR A 471 -23.97 51.95 -76.18
C THR A 471 -25.45 52.25 -76.46
N GLY A 472 -25.77 53.53 -76.62
CA GLY A 472 -27.13 54.00 -76.92
C GLY A 472 -27.97 54.26 -75.66
N LYS A 473 -29.29 54.09 -75.77
CA LYS A 473 -30.24 54.35 -74.68
C LYS A 473 -30.04 53.31 -73.56
N VAL A 474 -30.30 53.69 -72.31
CA VAL A 474 -30.21 52.75 -71.16
C VAL A 474 -31.11 51.52 -71.34
N SER A 475 -32.20 51.64 -72.11
CA SER A 475 -33.08 50.52 -72.47
C SER A 475 -32.43 49.48 -73.40
N SER A 476 -31.36 49.81 -74.12
CA SER A 476 -30.62 48.90 -74.99
C SER A 476 -29.45 48.19 -74.32
N PHE A 477 -29.16 48.49 -73.04
CA PHE A 477 -28.07 47.83 -72.32
C PHE A 477 -28.39 46.35 -72.07
N THR A 478 -27.40 45.46 -72.20
CA THR A 478 -27.59 44.00 -72.00
C THR A 478 -26.41 43.38 -71.25
N GLU A 479 -26.61 42.15 -70.78
CA GLU A 479 -25.56 41.30 -70.16
C GLU A 479 -24.79 42.01 -69.03
N LYS A 480 -23.46 41.86 -68.98
CA LYS A 480 -22.63 42.42 -67.90
C LYS A 480 -22.79 43.93 -67.76
N SER A 481 -22.86 44.66 -68.87
CA SER A 481 -22.99 46.12 -68.88
C SER A 481 -24.29 46.60 -68.23
N LEU A 482 -25.39 45.87 -68.44
CA LEU A 482 -26.65 46.15 -67.75
C LEU A 482 -26.55 45.90 -66.25
N ILE A 483 -25.92 44.80 -65.84
CA ILE A 483 -25.75 44.45 -64.42
C ILE A 483 -24.91 45.52 -63.71
N GLU A 484 -23.76 45.90 -64.27
CA GLU A 484 -22.91 46.95 -63.71
C GLU A 484 -23.63 48.30 -63.62
N HIS A 485 -24.43 48.64 -64.62
CA HIS A 485 -25.25 49.85 -64.60
C HIS A 485 -26.30 49.81 -63.47
N GLU A 486 -27.01 48.69 -63.28
CA GLU A 486 -28.01 48.55 -62.22
C GLU A 486 -27.40 48.50 -60.81
N LEU A 487 -26.20 47.94 -60.65
CA LEU A 487 -25.48 47.92 -59.35
C LEU A 487 -25.05 49.32 -58.89
N ASN A 488 -24.77 50.23 -59.83
CA ASN A 488 -24.39 51.61 -59.52
C ASN A 488 -25.59 52.52 -59.17
N LYS A 489 -26.83 52.03 -59.32
CA LYS A 489 -28.04 52.78 -58.94
C LYS A 489 -28.32 52.67 -57.45
N LYS A 490 -28.82 53.76 -56.86
CA LYS A 490 -29.32 53.77 -55.47
C LYS A 490 -30.84 53.54 -55.36
N ARG A 491 -31.60 53.84 -56.41
CA ARG A 491 -33.07 53.77 -56.48
C ARG A 491 -33.50 53.56 -57.95
N ARG A 492 -34.77 53.16 -58.16
CA ARG A 492 -35.39 52.92 -59.48
C ARG A 492 -34.66 51.87 -60.32
N HIS A 493 -34.40 50.72 -59.71
CA HIS A 493 -33.90 49.55 -60.42
C HIS A 493 -34.95 49.03 -61.40
N ILE A 494 -34.51 48.41 -62.49
CA ILE A 494 -35.43 47.70 -63.37
C ILE A 494 -36.03 46.47 -62.66
N PRO A 495 -37.25 46.03 -63.03
CA PRO A 495 -37.81 44.80 -62.48
C PRO A 495 -36.88 43.59 -62.71
N ILE A 496 -36.79 42.69 -61.73
CA ILE A 496 -35.91 41.50 -61.78
C ILE A 496 -36.15 40.68 -63.05
N ARG A 497 -37.42 40.48 -63.43
CA ARG A 497 -37.79 39.79 -64.68
C ARG A 497 -37.16 40.43 -65.93
N GLN A 498 -37.08 41.76 -65.99
CA GLN A 498 -36.45 42.48 -67.11
C GLN A 498 -34.93 42.35 -67.08
N LEU A 499 -34.33 42.39 -65.88
CA LEU A 499 -32.90 42.18 -65.69
C LEU A 499 -32.49 40.77 -66.17
N VAL A 500 -33.18 39.74 -65.68
CA VAL A 500 -32.91 38.34 -66.04
C VAL A 500 -33.03 38.12 -67.54
N ARG A 501 -34.06 38.71 -68.17
CA ARG A 501 -34.31 38.61 -69.62
C ARG A 501 -33.25 39.30 -70.47
N ARG A 502 -32.69 40.43 -70.01
CA ARG A 502 -31.70 41.23 -70.78
C ARG A 502 -30.26 40.87 -70.48
N ALA A 503 -29.99 40.13 -69.41
CA ALA A 503 -28.66 39.76 -68.96
C ALA A 503 -28.50 38.25 -68.67
N THR A 504 -29.25 37.42 -69.39
CA THR A 504 -29.35 35.97 -69.12
C THR A 504 -27.99 35.27 -69.14
N LYS A 505 -27.19 35.51 -70.18
CA LYS A 505 -25.91 34.79 -70.37
C LYS A 505 -24.87 35.26 -69.37
N ALA A 506 -24.81 36.56 -69.06
CA ALA A 506 -23.95 37.10 -68.02
C ALA A 506 -24.32 36.58 -66.63
N LEU A 507 -25.62 36.49 -66.31
CA LEU A 507 -26.08 35.93 -65.04
C LEU A 507 -25.70 34.45 -64.90
N GLN A 508 -25.90 33.62 -65.93
CA GLN A 508 -25.48 32.22 -65.90
C GLN A 508 -23.96 32.04 -65.81
N ALA A 509 -23.18 32.92 -66.46
CA ALA A 509 -21.72 32.89 -66.37
C ALA A 509 -21.23 33.27 -64.96
N LEU A 510 -21.83 34.30 -64.35
CA LEU A 510 -21.47 34.80 -63.01
C LEU A 510 -21.98 33.89 -61.87
N LYS A 511 -23.18 33.33 -62.02
CA LYS A 511 -23.89 32.54 -61.02
C LYS A 511 -24.50 31.31 -61.68
N PRO A 512 -23.73 30.23 -61.88
CA PRO A 512 -24.18 29.09 -62.67
C PRO A 512 -25.20 28.19 -61.97
N CYS A 513 -25.40 28.37 -60.65
CA CYS A 513 -26.41 27.66 -59.88
C CYS A 513 -27.49 28.64 -59.44
N PHE A 514 -28.74 28.34 -59.79
CA PHE A 514 -29.92 29.13 -59.46
C PHE A 514 -30.71 28.39 -58.38
N MET A 515 -30.96 29.05 -57.25
CA MET A 515 -31.82 28.53 -56.17
C MET A 515 -33.11 29.33 -56.15
N MET A 516 -34.22 28.71 -56.51
CA MET A 516 -35.50 29.38 -56.74
C MET A 516 -36.66 28.47 -56.35
N SER A 517 -37.74 29.04 -55.82
CA SER A 517 -39.00 28.31 -55.68
C SER A 517 -39.64 28.07 -57.06
N PRO A 518 -40.52 27.06 -57.22
CA PRO A 518 -41.21 26.79 -58.49
C PRO A 518 -41.91 28.03 -59.06
N LEU A 519 -42.62 28.79 -58.22
CA LEU A 519 -43.28 30.04 -58.62
C LEU A 519 -42.27 31.08 -59.14
N SER A 520 -41.11 31.20 -58.50
CA SER A 520 -40.06 32.14 -58.92
C SER A 520 -39.48 31.77 -60.28
N VAL A 521 -39.36 30.46 -60.58
CA VAL A 521 -38.93 29.98 -61.90
C VAL A 521 -39.91 30.45 -62.97
N ALA A 522 -41.21 30.24 -62.77
CA ALA A 522 -42.25 30.67 -63.71
C ALA A 522 -42.31 32.20 -63.88
N GLN A 523 -42.12 32.96 -62.80
CA GLN A 523 -42.21 34.42 -62.82
C GLN A 523 -41.01 35.08 -63.51
N TYR A 524 -39.79 34.60 -63.25
CA TYR A 524 -38.57 35.32 -63.62
C TYR A 524 -37.85 34.74 -64.85
N LEU A 525 -37.96 33.44 -65.12
CA LEU A 525 -37.24 32.81 -66.23
C LEU A 525 -38.10 32.78 -67.50
N ALA A 526 -37.69 33.52 -68.53
CA ALA A 526 -38.43 33.57 -69.80
C ALA A 526 -38.29 32.26 -70.60
N PRO A 527 -39.37 31.65 -71.12
CA PRO A 527 -39.31 30.43 -71.95
C PRO A 527 -38.32 30.54 -73.11
N GLY A 528 -37.54 29.48 -73.34
CA GLY A 528 -36.58 29.39 -74.45
C GLY A 528 -35.35 30.32 -74.38
N GLN A 529 -35.18 31.07 -73.29
CA GLN A 529 -34.02 31.97 -73.13
C GLN A 529 -32.93 31.42 -72.22
N ILE A 530 -33.31 30.54 -71.30
CA ILE A 530 -32.40 29.98 -70.29
C ILE A 530 -32.64 28.48 -70.20
N GLU A 531 -31.53 27.74 -70.23
CA GLU A 531 -31.47 26.29 -70.11
C GLU A 531 -30.43 25.91 -69.06
N PHE A 532 -30.66 24.76 -68.41
CA PHE A 532 -29.80 24.20 -67.38
C PHE A 532 -29.44 22.75 -67.75
N ASP A 533 -28.22 22.37 -67.42
CA ASP A 533 -27.74 21.00 -67.51
C ASP A 533 -28.39 20.10 -66.45
N LEU A 534 -28.61 20.62 -65.24
CA LEU A 534 -29.17 19.88 -64.12
C LEU A 534 -30.23 20.68 -63.34
N LEU A 535 -31.34 20.02 -63.06
CA LEU A 535 -32.36 20.44 -62.10
C LEU A 535 -32.32 19.54 -60.88
N ILE A 536 -32.23 20.14 -59.69
CA ILE A 536 -32.38 19.43 -58.42
C ILE A 536 -33.66 19.96 -57.76
N MET A 537 -34.61 19.06 -57.53
CA MET A 537 -35.81 19.32 -56.75
C MET A 537 -35.63 18.68 -55.38
N ASP A 538 -35.42 19.52 -54.38
CA ASP A 538 -35.41 19.10 -52.98
C ASP A 538 -36.81 19.28 -52.38
N GLU A 539 -37.16 18.49 -51.37
CA GLU A 539 -38.51 18.43 -50.78
C GLU A 539 -39.62 18.23 -51.83
N ALA A 540 -39.35 17.39 -52.83
CA ALA A 540 -40.22 17.19 -53.99
C ALA A 540 -41.62 16.63 -53.65
N SER A 541 -41.79 16.03 -52.47
CA SER A 541 -43.12 15.64 -51.96
C SER A 541 -44.04 16.83 -51.71
N GLN A 542 -43.50 18.05 -51.59
CA GLN A 542 -44.27 19.28 -51.41
C GLN A 542 -44.50 20.07 -52.71
N ILE A 543 -44.05 19.56 -53.86
CA ILE A 543 -44.13 20.24 -55.16
C ILE A 543 -45.19 19.58 -56.04
N ARG A 544 -46.12 20.37 -56.57
CA ARG A 544 -47.13 19.88 -57.53
C ARG A 544 -46.51 19.68 -58.92
N PRO A 545 -46.92 18.67 -59.70
CA PRO A 545 -46.42 18.44 -61.05
C PRO A 545 -46.51 19.66 -61.98
N GLU A 546 -47.59 20.42 -61.91
CA GLU A 546 -47.81 21.64 -62.70
C GLU A 546 -46.81 22.76 -62.36
N ASP A 547 -46.42 22.87 -61.09
CA ASP A 547 -45.43 23.85 -60.62
C ASP A 547 -44.01 23.43 -61.06
N ALA A 548 -43.74 22.12 -61.10
CA ALA A 548 -42.46 21.55 -61.50
C ALA A 548 -42.21 21.68 -63.01
N LEU A 549 -43.26 21.63 -63.84
CA LEU A 549 -43.17 21.55 -65.30
C LEU A 549 -42.32 22.68 -65.91
N GLY A 550 -42.46 23.90 -65.41
CA GLY A 550 -41.74 25.07 -65.91
C GLY A 550 -40.22 25.02 -65.69
N ALA A 551 -39.78 24.33 -64.62
CA ALA A 551 -38.37 24.06 -64.35
C ALA A 551 -37.87 22.87 -65.18
N ILE A 552 -38.66 21.78 -65.23
CA ILE A 552 -38.35 20.56 -65.99
C ILE A 552 -38.11 20.86 -67.47
N ALA A 553 -38.98 21.68 -68.09
CA ALA A 553 -38.88 22.03 -69.50
C ALA A 553 -37.59 22.79 -69.88
N ARG A 554 -36.80 23.25 -68.91
CA ARG A 554 -35.56 24.02 -69.11
C ARG A 554 -34.31 23.23 -68.76
N SER A 555 -34.46 21.95 -68.43
CA SER A 555 -33.37 21.17 -67.85
C SER A 555 -33.14 19.89 -68.62
N GLN A 556 -31.88 19.53 -68.83
CA GLN A 556 -31.49 18.32 -69.55
C GLN A 556 -31.57 17.08 -68.66
N GLN A 557 -31.18 17.22 -67.39
CA GLN A 557 -31.24 16.17 -66.39
C GLN A 557 -31.98 16.67 -65.15
N ILE A 558 -32.70 15.76 -64.48
CA ILE A 558 -33.49 16.06 -63.29
C ILE A 558 -33.11 15.07 -62.19
N VAL A 559 -32.95 15.59 -60.97
CA VAL A 559 -32.77 14.82 -59.73
C VAL A 559 -33.88 15.25 -58.78
N ILE A 560 -34.67 14.27 -58.35
CA ILE A 560 -35.84 14.48 -57.48
C ILE A 560 -35.52 13.85 -56.14
N VAL A 561 -35.52 14.67 -55.09
CA VAL A 561 -35.22 14.28 -53.71
C VAL A 561 -36.39 14.70 -52.86
N GLY A 562 -36.87 13.79 -52.03
CA GLY A 562 -37.99 14.04 -51.13
C GLY A 562 -38.40 12.76 -50.43
N ASP A 563 -39.42 12.89 -49.60
CA ASP A 563 -39.93 11.81 -48.77
C ASP A 563 -41.46 11.71 -48.89
N PRO A 564 -42.00 10.61 -49.44
CA PRO A 564 -43.44 10.46 -49.63
C PRO A 564 -44.21 10.29 -48.31
N LYS A 565 -43.51 10.10 -47.18
CA LYS A 565 -44.12 10.01 -45.85
C LYS A 565 -44.16 11.36 -45.12
N GLN A 566 -43.58 12.40 -45.71
CA GLN A 566 -43.68 13.76 -45.21
C GLN A 566 -44.89 14.48 -45.81
N LEU A 567 -45.09 15.76 -45.43
CA LEU A 567 -46.28 16.52 -45.82
C LEU A 567 -46.42 16.61 -47.35
N PRO A 568 -47.62 16.33 -47.89
CA PRO A 568 -47.91 16.54 -49.31
C PRO A 568 -48.01 18.04 -49.63
N PRO A 569 -48.12 18.43 -50.91
CA PRO A 569 -48.27 19.84 -51.29
C PRO A 569 -49.51 20.41 -50.62
N THR A 570 -49.30 21.32 -49.66
CA THR A 570 -50.40 21.88 -48.88
C THR A 570 -50.79 23.24 -49.48
N PRO A 571 -52.07 23.51 -49.79
CA PRO A 571 -52.52 24.83 -50.26
C PRO A 571 -52.56 25.83 -49.10
N PHE A 572 -51.43 26.06 -48.43
CA PHE A 572 -51.32 26.99 -47.30
C PHE A 572 -51.49 28.45 -47.76
N PHE A 573 -50.92 28.81 -48.92
CA PHE A 573 -51.02 30.16 -49.48
C PHE A 573 -52.39 30.49 -50.08
N GLU A 574 -53.14 29.50 -50.58
CA GLU A 574 -54.48 29.72 -51.14
C GLU A 574 -55.50 30.08 -50.04
N ARG A 575 -55.33 29.53 -48.82
CA ARG A 575 -56.17 29.85 -47.66
C ARG A 575 -56.01 31.26 -47.11
N LEU A 576 -54.86 31.91 -47.31
CA LEU A 576 -54.62 33.28 -46.84
C LEU A 576 -55.34 34.34 -47.68
N VAL A 577 -55.84 33.98 -48.87
CA VAL A 577 -56.54 34.91 -49.78
C VAL A 577 -58.07 34.80 -49.65
N ASN A 578 -58.59 33.66 -49.18
CA ASN A 578 -60.02 33.42 -48.98
C ASN A 578 -60.31 33.09 -47.51
N GLU A 579 -60.63 34.10 -46.70
CA GLU A 579 -60.92 33.97 -45.26
C GLU A 579 -62.29 33.31 -44.94
N GLU A 580 -63.12 32.97 -45.93
CA GLU A 580 -64.51 32.54 -45.69
C GLU A 580 -64.88 31.11 -46.15
N GLU A 581 -63.96 30.33 -46.72
CA GLU A 581 -64.26 28.94 -47.06
C GLU A 581 -63.30 27.98 -46.34
N GLU A 582 -63.83 27.23 -45.36
CA GLU A 582 -63.30 25.90 -45.01
C GLU A 582 -63.47 24.99 -46.23
N SER A 583 -62.62 25.21 -47.23
CA SER A 583 -62.45 24.27 -48.33
C SER A 583 -61.98 22.96 -47.72
N THR A 584 -62.83 21.95 -47.87
CA THR A 584 -62.49 20.54 -47.74
C THR A 584 -61.16 20.34 -48.46
N ILE A 585 -60.15 19.94 -47.70
CA ILE A 585 -58.85 19.53 -48.23
C ILE A 585 -59.18 18.51 -49.30
N VAL A 586 -58.93 18.84 -50.57
CA VAL A 586 -59.01 17.85 -51.64
C VAL A 586 -57.90 16.87 -51.34
N ASP A 587 -58.28 15.77 -50.71
CA ASP A 587 -57.43 14.61 -50.49
C ASP A 587 -56.93 14.16 -51.87
N GLY A 588 -55.61 14.18 -52.08
CA GLY A 588 -54.99 13.60 -53.28
C GLY A 588 -54.51 14.56 -54.36
N GLN A 589 -53.84 15.66 -54.03
CA GLN A 589 -52.89 16.22 -55.00
C GLN A 589 -51.61 15.37 -54.99
N GLU A 590 -51.43 14.56 -56.03
CA GLU A 590 -50.18 13.81 -56.25
C GLU A 590 -49.02 14.79 -56.38
N SER A 591 -47.94 14.55 -55.63
CA SER A 591 -46.72 15.33 -55.78
C SER A 591 -45.94 14.89 -57.03
N ILE A 592 -45.00 15.73 -57.49
CA ILE A 592 -44.07 15.32 -58.55
C ILE A 592 -43.24 14.10 -58.14
N LEU A 593 -42.98 13.93 -56.83
CA LEU A 593 -42.28 12.77 -56.29
C LEU A 593 -43.10 11.49 -56.46
N ASP A 594 -44.39 11.52 -56.11
CA ASP A 594 -45.30 10.37 -56.24
C ASP A 594 -45.44 9.93 -57.70
N MET A 595 -45.63 10.91 -58.60
CA MET A 595 -45.66 10.67 -60.04
C MET A 595 -44.37 9.99 -60.52
N CYS A 596 -43.21 10.47 -60.08
CA CYS A 596 -41.93 9.88 -60.49
C CYS A 596 -41.69 8.49 -59.90
N PHE A 597 -42.15 8.20 -58.69
CA PHE A 597 -42.09 6.85 -58.13
C PHE A 597 -42.93 5.83 -58.89
N SER A 598 -44.02 6.25 -59.54
CA SER A 598 -44.81 5.36 -60.39
C SER A 598 -44.10 4.97 -61.70
N LEU A 599 -43.16 5.80 -62.16
CA LEU A 599 -42.51 5.66 -63.48
C LEU A 599 -41.05 5.19 -63.40
N TYR A 600 -40.35 5.47 -62.30
CA TYR A 600 -38.91 5.28 -62.17
C TYR A 600 -38.52 4.51 -60.90
N SER A 601 -37.40 3.79 -60.99
CA SER A 601 -36.81 3.10 -59.84
C SER A 601 -36.21 4.08 -58.83
N ARG A 602 -36.48 3.86 -57.54
CA ARG A 602 -36.07 4.72 -56.42
C ARG A 602 -34.85 4.20 -55.67
N GLY A 603 -34.01 5.11 -55.17
CA GLY A 603 -32.98 4.82 -54.17
C GLY A 603 -33.39 5.37 -52.81
N ARG A 604 -33.40 4.54 -51.76
CA ARG A 604 -33.76 4.96 -50.40
C ARG A 604 -32.51 5.20 -49.56
N LEU A 605 -32.42 6.36 -48.92
CA LEU A 605 -31.41 6.65 -47.91
C LEU A 605 -31.87 6.06 -46.58
N ARG A 606 -31.11 5.12 -46.02
CA ARG A 606 -31.52 4.37 -44.82
C ARG A 606 -30.98 4.95 -43.51
N TRP A 607 -29.86 5.65 -43.55
CA TRP A 607 -29.20 6.09 -42.34
C TRP A 607 -29.80 7.39 -41.80
N HIS A 608 -30.24 7.36 -40.55
CA HIS A 608 -30.77 8.53 -39.84
C HIS A 608 -29.71 9.13 -38.92
N TYR A 609 -29.21 10.32 -39.28
CA TYR A 609 -28.12 11.00 -38.56
C TYR A 609 -28.59 12.12 -37.63
N ARG A 610 -29.88 12.49 -37.67
CA ARG A 610 -30.39 13.71 -37.00
C ARG A 610 -30.69 13.49 -35.51
N SER A 611 -31.27 12.34 -35.16
CA SER A 611 -31.66 12.07 -33.77
C SER A 611 -30.46 11.59 -32.97
N GLN A 612 -30.17 12.27 -31.85
CA GLN A 612 -29.14 11.84 -30.90
C GLN A 612 -29.58 10.65 -30.02
N HIS A 613 -30.89 10.39 -29.98
CA HIS A 613 -31.48 9.25 -29.29
C HIS A 613 -32.49 8.55 -30.20
N GLU A 614 -32.44 7.22 -30.23
CA GLU A 614 -33.30 6.35 -31.04
C GLU A 614 -34.81 6.58 -30.82
N ASN A 615 -35.24 6.85 -29.58
CA ASN A 615 -36.65 7.08 -29.23
C ASN A 615 -37.29 8.25 -30.00
N LEU A 616 -36.50 9.25 -30.42
CA LEU A 616 -37.00 10.40 -31.17
C LEU A 616 -37.52 10.04 -32.57
N ILE A 617 -37.02 8.95 -33.15
CA ILE A 617 -37.44 8.49 -34.48
C ILE A 617 -38.13 7.13 -34.42
N ALA A 618 -38.02 6.39 -33.32
CA ALA A 618 -38.55 5.03 -33.18
C ALA A 618 -40.03 4.91 -33.59
N PHE A 619 -40.89 5.81 -33.10
CA PHE A 619 -42.31 5.83 -33.47
C PHE A 619 -42.49 6.00 -34.99
N SER A 620 -41.83 7.01 -35.57
CA SER A 620 -41.96 7.27 -37.00
C SER A 620 -41.33 6.17 -37.85
N ASN A 621 -40.21 5.59 -37.41
CA ASN A 621 -39.53 4.49 -38.10
C ASN A 621 -40.44 3.26 -38.22
N HIS A 622 -41.10 2.91 -37.12
CA HIS A 622 -42.01 1.79 -37.08
C HIS A 622 -43.28 2.03 -37.92
N HIS A 623 -43.92 3.18 -37.75
CA HIS A 623 -45.24 3.43 -38.36
C HIS A 623 -45.20 3.93 -39.82
N PHE A 624 -44.13 4.61 -40.24
CA PHE A 624 -44.06 5.21 -41.58
C PHE A 624 -42.97 4.62 -42.47
N TYR A 625 -41.96 3.98 -41.89
CA TYR A 625 -40.75 3.57 -42.60
C TYR A 625 -40.43 2.08 -42.52
N ASP A 626 -41.32 1.25 -41.96
CA ASP A 626 -41.21 -0.21 -41.85
C ASP A 626 -39.93 -0.68 -41.13
N ASP A 627 -39.46 0.09 -40.15
CA ASP A 627 -38.21 -0.15 -39.41
C ASP A 627 -36.94 -0.26 -40.29
N GLU A 628 -36.98 0.24 -41.52
CA GLU A 628 -35.84 0.17 -42.45
C GLU A 628 -34.77 1.24 -42.19
N LEU A 629 -35.08 2.29 -41.42
CA LEU A 629 -34.11 3.32 -41.07
C LEU A 629 -33.12 2.79 -40.02
N ILE A 630 -31.84 2.97 -40.30
CA ILE A 630 -30.74 2.60 -39.42
C ILE A 630 -30.43 3.80 -38.53
N VAL A 631 -30.56 3.61 -37.21
CA VAL A 631 -30.33 4.63 -36.19
C VAL A 631 -29.14 4.23 -35.33
N PHE A 632 -28.33 5.21 -34.92
CA PHE A 632 -27.26 4.96 -33.97
C PHE A 632 -27.82 4.93 -32.55
N PRO A 633 -27.45 3.94 -31.72
CA PRO A 633 -27.93 3.87 -30.35
C PRO A 633 -27.39 5.03 -29.52
N ALA A 634 -28.22 5.57 -28.63
CA ALA A 634 -27.80 6.58 -27.68
C ALA A 634 -26.70 6.01 -26.76
N PRO A 635 -25.68 6.81 -26.39
CA PRO A 635 -24.64 6.38 -25.45
C PRO A 635 -25.20 6.11 -24.04
N ARG A 636 -26.40 6.63 -23.73
CA ARG A 636 -27.11 6.44 -22.47
C ARG A 636 -28.59 6.21 -22.74
N THR A 637 -29.06 4.98 -22.57
CA THR A 637 -30.43 4.56 -22.92
C THR A 637 -31.49 4.95 -21.89
N GLN A 638 -31.10 5.44 -20.71
CA GLN A 638 -32.00 5.75 -19.57
C GLN A 638 -31.83 7.18 -19.03
N ASP A 639 -31.20 8.08 -19.79
CA ASP A 639 -30.95 9.44 -19.34
C ASP A 639 -32.25 10.27 -19.44
N GLN A 640 -32.67 10.92 -18.35
CA GLN A 640 -33.90 11.75 -18.33
C GLN A 640 -33.73 13.06 -19.12
N GLU A 641 -32.50 13.42 -19.49
CA GLU A 641 -32.19 14.61 -20.28
C GLU A 641 -32.26 14.36 -21.80
N TYR A 642 -32.41 13.09 -22.23
CA TYR A 642 -32.36 12.71 -23.64
C TYR A 642 -33.59 11.88 -24.06
N GLY A 643 -34.09 12.17 -25.26
CA GLY A 643 -35.16 11.39 -25.88
C GLY A 643 -36.52 12.09 -25.83
N LEU A 644 -37.58 11.30 -25.90
CA LEU A 644 -38.96 11.78 -25.98
C LEU A 644 -39.63 11.65 -24.61
N HIS A 645 -40.22 12.74 -24.13
CA HIS A 645 -40.96 12.78 -22.87
C HIS A 645 -42.40 13.23 -23.12
N LEU A 646 -43.36 12.50 -22.57
CA LEU A 646 -44.77 12.86 -22.60
C LEU A 646 -45.14 13.52 -21.26
N ASN A 647 -45.40 14.83 -21.30
CA ASN A 647 -45.88 15.58 -20.15
C ASN A 647 -47.40 15.73 -20.23
N TYR A 648 -48.13 14.79 -19.65
CA TYR A 648 -49.59 14.85 -19.59
C TYR A 648 -50.06 15.94 -18.61
N ILE A 649 -50.89 16.87 -19.08
CA ILE A 649 -51.41 17.98 -18.27
C ILE A 649 -52.87 17.70 -17.90
N GLU A 650 -53.11 17.42 -16.62
CA GLU A 650 -54.45 17.15 -16.11
C GLU A 650 -55.36 18.36 -16.20
N LYS A 651 -56.63 18.11 -16.57
CA LYS A 651 -57.70 19.12 -16.65
C LYS A 651 -57.36 20.28 -17.60
N ALA A 652 -56.55 20.05 -18.63
CA ALA A 652 -56.37 20.98 -19.73
C ALA A 652 -57.66 21.10 -20.55
N SER A 653 -58.00 22.30 -21.01
CA SER A 653 -59.22 22.55 -21.77
C SER A 653 -58.89 23.20 -23.11
N TYR A 654 -59.28 22.53 -24.19
CA TYR A 654 -59.14 23.05 -25.55
C TYR A 654 -60.44 23.74 -25.96
N LEU A 655 -60.41 25.07 -26.11
CA LEU A 655 -61.57 25.90 -26.45
C LEU A 655 -61.20 26.88 -27.57
N LYS A 656 -61.97 26.88 -28.67
CA LYS A 656 -61.82 27.80 -29.82
C LYS A 656 -60.39 27.88 -30.39
N GLY A 657 -59.68 26.76 -30.41
CA GLY A 657 -58.31 26.68 -30.94
C GLY A 657 -57.21 26.90 -29.90
N ARG A 658 -57.57 27.17 -28.63
CA ARG A 658 -56.62 27.54 -27.57
C ARG A 658 -56.72 26.60 -26.37
N ASN A 659 -55.57 26.26 -25.79
CA ASN A 659 -55.44 25.55 -24.53
C ASN A 659 -54.54 26.35 -23.57
N GLN A 660 -55.19 27.01 -22.62
CA GLN A 660 -54.53 27.94 -21.70
C GLN A 660 -53.50 27.23 -20.82
N LYS A 661 -53.85 26.10 -20.21
CA LYS A 661 -52.98 25.38 -19.28
C LYS A 661 -51.75 24.80 -19.97
N GLU A 662 -51.92 24.28 -21.18
CA GLU A 662 -50.79 23.83 -22.00
C GLU A 662 -49.87 25.01 -22.33
N ALA A 663 -50.43 26.15 -22.74
CA ALA A 663 -49.63 27.32 -23.08
C ALA A 663 -48.82 27.84 -21.88
N GLU A 664 -49.44 27.94 -20.69
CA GLU A 664 -48.76 28.33 -19.44
C GLU A 664 -47.66 27.34 -19.04
N THR A 665 -47.91 26.03 -19.19
CA THR A 665 -46.92 25.00 -18.88
C THR A 665 -45.74 25.06 -19.86
N VAL A 666 -46.02 25.28 -21.15
CA VAL A 666 -44.98 25.48 -22.17
C VAL A 666 -44.16 26.73 -21.85
N VAL A 667 -44.78 27.87 -21.52
CA VAL A 667 -44.05 29.09 -21.14
C VAL A 667 -43.16 28.85 -19.91
N THR A 668 -43.67 28.13 -18.90
CA THR A 668 -42.88 27.73 -17.73
C THR A 668 -41.67 26.88 -18.13
N ALA A 669 -41.85 25.93 -19.05
CA ALA A 669 -40.77 25.11 -19.57
C ALA A 669 -39.75 25.92 -20.41
N ILE A 670 -40.21 26.92 -21.18
CA ILE A 670 -39.32 27.85 -21.90
C ILE A 670 -38.43 28.59 -20.91
N VAL A 671 -39.01 29.19 -19.86
CA VAL A 671 -38.25 29.92 -18.84
C VAL A 671 -37.26 29.00 -18.13
N ALA A 672 -37.69 27.79 -17.76
CA ALA A 672 -36.80 26.80 -17.17
C ALA A 672 -35.64 26.43 -18.10
N HIS A 673 -35.89 26.24 -19.40
CA HIS A 673 -34.86 25.98 -20.42
C HIS A 673 -33.87 27.14 -20.54
N LEU A 674 -34.35 28.37 -20.63
CA LEU A 674 -33.49 29.56 -20.74
C LEU A 674 -32.60 29.74 -19.50
N ASN A 675 -33.08 29.40 -18.32
CA ASN A 675 -32.32 29.50 -17.07
C ASN A 675 -31.31 28.35 -16.89
N SER A 676 -31.71 27.12 -17.21
CA SER A 676 -30.89 25.91 -16.97
C SER A 676 -29.93 25.60 -18.12
N SER A 677 -30.36 25.86 -19.35
CA SER A 677 -29.71 25.38 -20.58
C SER A 677 -29.65 26.45 -21.69
N PRO A 678 -29.18 27.68 -21.40
CA PRO A 678 -29.19 28.78 -22.39
C PRO A 678 -28.31 28.54 -23.62
N HIS A 679 -27.39 27.58 -23.54
CA HIS A 679 -26.49 27.21 -24.64
C HIS A 679 -27.13 26.25 -25.65
N LEU A 680 -28.32 25.71 -25.37
CA LEU A 680 -29.07 24.84 -26.26
C LEU A 680 -30.15 25.61 -27.00
N SER A 681 -30.31 25.34 -28.30
CA SER A 681 -31.41 25.87 -29.10
C SER A 681 -32.75 25.27 -28.68
N LEU A 682 -33.80 26.10 -28.65
CA LEU A 682 -35.17 25.68 -28.35
C LEU A 682 -36.07 25.92 -29.56
N GLY A 683 -36.93 24.95 -29.87
CA GLY A 683 -37.99 25.07 -30.88
C GLY A 683 -39.32 24.65 -30.28
N ILE A 684 -40.38 25.38 -30.59
CA ILE A 684 -41.74 25.10 -30.11
C ILE A 684 -42.62 24.90 -31.33
N ALA A 685 -43.28 23.75 -31.41
CA ALA A 685 -44.24 23.45 -32.46
C ALA A 685 -45.62 23.23 -31.84
N THR A 686 -46.66 23.75 -32.50
CA THR A 686 -48.05 23.54 -32.10
C THR A 686 -48.91 23.36 -33.36
N PHE A 687 -50.05 22.69 -33.21
CA PHE A 687 -50.90 22.30 -34.34
C PHE A 687 -51.67 23.44 -34.98
N ASN A 688 -51.78 24.62 -34.34
CA ASN A 688 -52.56 25.73 -34.89
C ASN A 688 -52.00 27.12 -34.49
N LEU A 689 -52.32 28.12 -35.31
CA LEU A 689 -51.83 29.50 -35.15
C LEU A 689 -52.35 30.17 -33.87
N LYS A 690 -53.62 29.96 -33.50
CA LYS A 690 -54.23 30.58 -32.31
C LYS A 690 -53.55 30.15 -31.01
N GLN A 691 -53.05 28.92 -30.94
CA GLN A 691 -52.28 28.41 -29.81
C GLN A 691 -50.85 28.96 -29.81
N GLN A 692 -50.23 29.12 -30.97
CA GLN A 692 -48.92 29.76 -31.10
C GLN A 692 -48.98 31.20 -30.58
N GLU A 693 -49.96 31.99 -31.05
CA GLU A 693 -50.20 33.37 -30.60
C GLU A 693 -50.36 33.42 -29.07
N LEU A 694 -51.16 32.51 -28.50
CA LEU A 694 -51.37 32.45 -27.05
C LEU A 694 -50.06 32.18 -26.29
N ILE A 695 -49.23 31.24 -26.75
CA ILE A 695 -47.93 30.96 -26.13
C ILE A 695 -47.04 32.21 -26.19
N THR A 696 -47.00 32.90 -27.34
CA THR A 696 -46.24 34.15 -27.51
C THR A 696 -46.74 35.25 -26.58
N GLU A 697 -48.05 35.49 -26.53
CA GLU A 697 -48.66 36.50 -25.63
C GLU A 697 -48.33 36.24 -24.16
N LEU A 698 -48.38 34.97 -23.72
CA LEU A 698 -48.06 34.59 -22.34
C LEU A 698 -46.56 34.72 -22.05
N LEU A 699 -45.70 34.37 -23.00
CA LEU A 699 -44.26 34.55 -22.87
C LEU A 699 -43.89 36.03 -22.76
N ASP A 700 -44.45 36.89 -23.61
CA ASP A 700 -44.20 38.33 -23.58
C ASP A 700 -44.62 38.95 -22.24
N LYS A 701 -45.78 38.52 -21.71
CA LYS A 701 -46.23 38.93 -20.36
C LYS A 701 -45.27 38.49 -19.28
N GLN A 702 -44.76 37.25 -19.36
CA GLN A 702 -43.80 36.74 -18.39
C GLN A 702 -42.49 37.54 -18.43
N CYS A 703 -41.99 37.88 -19.62
CA CYS A 703 -40.80 38.71 -19.77
C CYS A 703 -40.97 40.12 -19.20
N GLN A 704 -42.15 40.73 -19.34
CA GLN A 704 -42.45 42.05 -18.77
C GLN A 704 -42.52 42.06 -17.23
N GLN A 705 -42.80 40.92 -16.60
CA GLN A 705 -42.84 40.79 -15.14
C GLN A 705 -41.45 40.55 -14.52
N ASP A 706 -40.46 40.18 -15.34
CA ASP A 706 -39.08 39.90 -14.93
C ASP A 706 -38.17 41.14 -15.04
N THR A 707 -38.62 42.17 -15.76
CA THR A 707 -38.04 43.54 -15.79
C THR A 707 -38.64 44.42 -14.72
#